data_AF-A0ABD5MW30-F1
#
_entry.id   AF-A0ABD5MW30-F1
#
_cell.length_a   1.000
_cell.length_b   1.000
_cell.length_c   1.000
_cell.angle_alpha   90.00
_cell.angle_beta   90.00
_cell.angle_gamma   90.00
#
_symmetry.space_group_name_H-M   'P 1'
#
loop_
_entity.id
_entity.type
_entity.pdbx_description
1 polymer ?
#
loop_
_entity_poly.entity_id
_entity_poly.type
_entity_poly.pdbx_seq_one_letter_code
_entity_poly.pdbx_strand_id
1 'polypeptide(L)'
;MTEKTARNLRVFSLLSALLLVIAIFTGASTLQVKGDWSWTETIYIRENGNIEPNNAPISTLDKVTYELTENIVGNILGNSVVFIERTNVVLDGKGYSIQFTSQKTDTYPIGISIAGNGENVTIKNFEIRGFMFGIKSDTNDSPLINNRISSNILANNSYGILLSNSGSNNEIIENQITHNGVGLAIQKNWYNLVSNNTIMNNLKGIDLGSNASYNEIIENRIENNGWSYENGCGVELSGAPWAIKNIFYHNDFINNRKQIFLYSNNINYWDNGFTQGGNYWSDYRGFDLCSGVFQNETCRDGIGDTTYVIDENNRDSYPLLNPWNEHLSPPVARFEHAPEIVYALQDVFFDSSFSYDLDQNIVTFSWDFGDGNTTLTTSLTINHTFSLPGQYFINLTVFDEKGLSNTYSRSIRVIAASSISVITISKVTSVGFAVDINGTLLSMFQEPLENQLVMLSYTFEGAGKWFPITSAITNNLGEFWVVWVPTATGQYSLRTEWDGNETYAPTLKTTNLNILFENEEYLFGVESNSTISSLSFDSKRQELRFITTGESGTTGYVRITISKTLIDKINSVEIRIDNNKVDYTSTSIDDSWLVFVTFPHSNHDFIIQLGSSPIDGSELLNFLLIGIILSIVIVVIIYFIIRRRK
;
A
#
# COMPACT_ATOMS: atom_id res chain seq x y z
N MET A 1 17.41 -0.10 37.00
CA MET A 1 18.66 0.67 37.21
C MET A 1 18.26 2.13 37.40
N THR A 2 18.62 2.77 38.51
CA THR A 2 18.21 4.17 38.77
C THR A 2 18.91 5.12 37.81
N GLU A 3 18.21 6.16 37.37
CA GLU A 3 18.61 7.21 36.41
C GLU A 3 20.01 7.80 36.69
N LYS A 4 20.39 7.85 37.98
CA LYS A 4 21.71 8.30 38.45
C LYS A 4 22.84 7.33 38.08
N THR A 5 22.55 6.04 37.96
CA THR A 5 23.50 4.98 37.59
C THR A 5 23.73 4.94 36.08
N ALA A 6 22.68 5.22 35.27
CA ALA A 6 22.79 5.33 33.82
C ALA A 6 23.55 6.60 33.38
N ARG A 7 23.35 7.73 34.09
CA ARG A 7 24.11 8.97 33.88
C ARG A 7 25.59 8.80 34.26
N ASN A 8 25.89 8.06 35.33
CA ASN A 8 27.27 7.76 35.71
C ASN A 8 27.96 6.80 34.73
N LEU A 9 27.26 5.84 34.12
CA LEU A 9 27.83 4.97 33.07
C LEU A 9 28.11 5.74 31.76
N ARG A 10 27.26 6.68 31.35
CA ARG A 10 27.49 7.52 30.15
C ARG A 10 28.60 8.55 30.36
N VAL A 11 28.73 9.11 31.55
CA VAL A 11 29.87 9.98 31.91
C VAL A 11 31.17 9.16 31.98
N PHE A 12 31.13 7.90 32.42
CA PHE A 12 32.29 7.00 32.38
C PHE A 12 32.68 6.59 30.95
N SER A 13 31.73 6.39 30.03
CA SER A 13 32.04 6.06 28.63
C SER A 13 32.64 7.25 27.87
N LEU A 14 32.11 8.46 28.12
CA LEU A 14 32.66 9.72 27.58
C LEU A 14 34.01 10.08 28.20
N LEU A 15 34.21 9.87 29.51
CA LEU A 15 35.54 10.00 30.11
C LEU A 15 36.51 8.92 29.61
N SER A 16 36.07 7.70 29.34
CA SER A 16 36.95 6.65 28.78
C SER A 16 37.35 6.92 27.34
N ALA A 17 36.47 7.51 26.52
CA ALA A 17 36.78 7.95 25.17
C ALA A 17 37.71 9.18 25.19
N LEU A 18 37.49 10.13 26.10
CA LEU A 18 38.38 11.29 26.29
C LEU A 18 39.74 10.88 26.87
N LEU A 19 39.80 9.89 27.77
CA LEU A 19 41.04 9.29 28.27
C LEU A 19 41.73 8.41 27.21
N LEU A 20 41.02 7.83 26.24
CA LEU A 20 41.62 7.13 25.11
C LEU A 20 42.24 8.12 24.11
N VAL A 21 41.58 9.27 23.88
CA VAL A 21 42.13 10.37 23.06
C VAL A 21 43.31 11.06 23.76
N ILE A 22 43.26 11.25 25.08
CA ILE A 22 44.41 11.76 25.86
C ILE A 22 45.52 10.70 25.96
N ALA A 23 45.21 9.41 26.03
CA ALA A 23 46.21 8.34 25.99
C ALA A 23 46.91 8.22 24.63
N ILE A 24 46.25 8.62 23.53
CA ILE A 24 46.89 8.78 22.22
C ILE A 24 47.82 10.02 22.21
N PHE A 25 47.57 11.04 23.05
CA PHE A 25 48.43 12.22 23.17
C PHE A 25 49.52 12.13 24.26
N THR A 26 49.39 11.28 25.28
CA THR A 26 50.40 11.07 26.33
C THR A 26 51.10 9.71 26.26
N GLY A 27 50.67 8.83 25.36
CA GLY A 27 51.32 7.59 25.00
C GLY A 27 52.49 7.81 24.05
N ALA A 28 53.41 8.71 24.41
CA ALA A 28 54.80 8.63 23.94
C ALA A 28 55.47 7.42 24.62
N SER A 29 54.92 6.22 24.40
CA SER A 29 55.71 5.01 24.50
C SER A 29 56.64 5.02 23.31
N THR A 30 57.93 5.10 23.62
CA THR A 30 59.09 4.89 22.76
C THR A 30 58.91 3.65 21.88
N LEU A 31 58.16 3.78 20.78
CA LEU A 31 58.28 2.93 19.63
C LEU A 31 59.60 3.30 18.98
N GLN A 32 60.45 2.30 18.76
CA GLN A 32 61.75 2.47 18.12
C GLN A 32 61.60 3.37 16.88
N VAL A 33 62.25 4.53 16.91
CA VAL A 33 62.54 5.34 15.74
C VAL A 33 63.41 4.46 14.83
N LYS A 34 62.76 3.72 13.94
CA LYS A 34 63.42 3.10 12.79
C LYS A 34 63.85 4.31 11.93
N GLY A 35 65.18 4.48 11.82
CA GLY A 35 65.83 5.77 11.58
C GLY A 35 65.27 6.64 10.45
N ASP A 36 65.43 7.95 10.65
CA ASP A 36 65.06 9.07 9.77
C ASP A 36 65.63 8.93 8.35
N TRP A 37 65.07 8.05 7.53
CA TRP A 37 65.33 8.09 6.09
C TRP A 37 64.54 9.25 5.49
N SER A 38 65.23 10.38 5.30
CA SER A 38 64.69 11.51 4.55
C SER A 38 64.64 11.14 3.08
N TRP A 39 63.45 11.13 2.50
CA TRP A 39 63.26 10.96 1.08
C TRP A 39 63.47 12.30 0.37
N THR A 40 64.36 12.34 -0.63
CA THR A 40 64.88 13.60 -1.21
C THR A 40 64.47 13.86 -2.65
N GLU A 41 63.76 12.93 -3.29
CA GLU A 41 63.32 13.05 -4.69
C GLU A 41 61.82 12.76 -4.83
N THR A 42 61.15 13.25 -5.87
CA THR A 42 59.71 12.97 -6.06
C THR A 42 59.48 11.53 -6.48
N ILE A 43 58.50 10.88 -5.87
CA ILE A 43 58.03 9.55 -6.25
C ILE A 43 56.94 9.71 -7.31
N TYR A 44 57.23 9.30 -8.54
CA TYR A 44 56.29 9.33 -9.64
C TYR A 44 55.59 7.98 -9.80
N ILE A 45 54.26 8.00 -9.86
CA ILE A 45 53.47 6.92 -10.46
C ILE A 45 53.22 7.33 -11.91
N ARG A 46 54.08 6.84 -12.80
CA ARG A 46 54.10 7.24 -14.21
C ARG A 46 52.88 6.75 -14.95
N GLU A 47 52.55 7.41 -16.08
CA GLU A 47 51.44 7.00 -16.96
C GLU A 47 51.51 5.52 -17.37
N ASN A 48 52.71 4.97 -17.59
CA ASN A 48 52.93 3.55 -17.93
C ASN A 48 52.80 2.57 -16.74
N GLY A 49 52.49 3.08 -15.54
CA GLY A 49 52.33 2.34 -14.29
C GLY A 49 53.63 1.92 -13.62
N ASN A 50 54.77 2.48 -14.04
CA ASN A 50 56.02 2.30 -13.32
C ASN A 50 56.13 3.30 -12.16
N ILE A 51 56.85 2.89 -11.12
CA ILE A 51 57.19 3.73 -9.97
C ILE A 51 58.61 4.25 -10.18
N GLU A 52 58.81 5.56 -10.10
CA GLU A 52 60.13 6.18 -10.20
C GLU A 52 60.42 7.07 -9.00
N PRO A 53 61.58 6.94 -8.34
CA PRO A 53 62.64 5.96 -8.60
C PRO A 53 62.22 4.53 -8.17
N ASN A 54 62.88 3.51 -8.72
CA ASN A 54 62.53 2.10 -8.48
C ASN A 54 62.72 1.63 -7.02
N ASN A 55 63.45 2.40 -6.21
CA ASN A 55 63.65 2.16 -4.78
C ASN A 55 62.66 2.94 -3.90
N ALA A 56 61.64 3.58 -4.49
CA ALA A 56 60.60 4.26 -3.73
C ALA A 56 59.90 3.32 -2.75
N PRO A 57 59.52 3.81 -1.55
CA PRO A 57 58.76 3.05 -0.55
C PRO A 57 57.28 2.87 -0.95
N ILE A 58 57.02 2.61 -2.23
CA ILE A 58 55.72 2.29 -2.80
C ILE A 58 55.90 1.02 -3.63
N SER A 59 54.96 0.09 -3.51
CA SER A 59 54.96 -1.15 -4.29
C SER A 59 53.64 -1.33 -5.03
N THR A 60 53.67 -2.10 -6.11
CA THR A 60 52.47 -2.48 -6.88
C THR A 60 52.65 -3.88 -7.45
N LEU A 61 51.57 -4.67 -7.50
CA LEU A 61 51.55 -6.00 -8.10
C LEU A 61 50.85 -6.02 -9.46
N ASP A 62 49.91 -5.10 -9.67
CA ASP A 62 48.95 -5.09 -10.78
C ASP A 62 49.00 -3.78 -11.62
N LYS A 63 49.81 -2.80 -11.20
CA LYS A 63 49.86 -1.43 -11.77
C LYS A 63 48.54 -0.66 -11.69
N VAL A 64 47.64 -1.10 -10.83
CA VAL A 64 46.37 -0.46 -10.51
C VAL A 64 46.39 0.00 -9.06
N THR A 65 46.79 -0.88 -8.15
CA THR A 65 46.91 -0.61 -6.72
C THR A 65 48.38 -0.38 -6.36
N TYR A 66 48.66 0.78 -5.77
CA TYR A 66 49.97 1.22 -5.29
C TYR A 66 49.89 1.36 -3.78
N GLU A 67 50.73 0.64 -3.07
CA GLU A 67 50.69 0.56 -1.61
C GLU A 67 51.99 1.11 -1.03
N LEU A 68 51.86 2.02 -0.06
CA LEU A 68 53.00 2.51 0.72
C LEU A 68 53.57 1.36 1.57
N THR A 69 54.89 1.20 1.59
CA THR A 69 55.55 0.09 2.32
C THR A 69 56.13 0.52 3.67
N GLU A 70 56.33 1.81 3.87
CA GLU A 70 56.85 2.42 5.11
C GLU A 70 56.55 3.92 5.18
N ASN A 71 56.81 4.54 6.33
CA ASN A 71 56.67 5.99 6.51
C ASN A 71 57.69 6.77 5.67
N ILE A 72 57.28 7.91 5.13
CA ILE A 72 58.14 8.81 4.34
C ILE A 72 58.32 10.15 5.06
N VAL A 73 59.58 10.53 5.32
CA VAL A 73 59.94 11.92 5.66
C VAL A 73 60.37 12.63 4.37
N GLY A 74 59.42 13.24 3.66
CA GLY A 74 59.60 13.77 2.31
C GLY A 74 60.05 15.23 2.29
N ASN A 75 61.31 15.51 2.64
CA ASN A 75 61.87 16.87 2.67
C ASN A 75 62.26 17.40 1.27
N ILE A 76 61.31 17.30 0.33
CA ILE A 76 61.48 17.73 -1.06
C ILE A 76 61.05 19.18 -1.19
N LEU A 77 61.99 20.04 -1.56
CA LEU A 77 61.76 21.47 -1.63
C LEU A 77 61.06 21.85 -2.94
N GLY A 78 59.87 22.45 -2.84
CA GLY A 78 59.14 23.02 -3.98
C GLY A 78 58.55 21.99 -4.95
N ASN A 79 58.41 20.73 -4.53
CA ASN A 79 57.79 19.68 -5.32
C ASN A 79 56.94 18.75 -4.42
N SER A 80 56.27 17.78 -5.04
CA SER A 80 55.43 16.79 -4.36
C SER A 80 56.26 15.60 -3.88
N VAL A 81 55.87 14.98 -2.75
CA VAL A 81 56.43 13.70 -2.31
C VAL A 81 56.00 12.58 -3.22
N VAL A 82 54.69 12.48 -3.45
CA VAL A 82 54.11 11.55 -4.42
C VAL A 82 53.42 12.35 -5.52
N PHE A 83 53.71 12.00 -6.76
CA PHE A 83 53.16 12.63 -7.95
C PHE A 83 52.53 11.56 -8.85
N ILE A 84 51.22 11.64 -9.04
CA ILE A 84 50.43 10.64 -9.75
C ILE A 84 50.13 11.16 -11.15
N GLU A 85 50.71 10.54 -12.18
CA GLU A 85 50.42 10.85 -13.59
C GLU A 85 49.38 9.90 -14.20
N ARG A 86 49.12 8.77 -13.53
CA ARG A 86 48.29 7.69 -14.04
C ARG A 86 46.84 7.81 -13.59
N THR A 87 45.92 7.48 -14.49
CA THR A 87 44.47 7.38 -14.23
C THR A 87 44.06 5.95 -13.85
N ASN A 88 42.88 5.78 -13.26
CA ASN A 88 42.35 4.46 -12.85
C ASN A 88 43.28 3.71 -11.88
N VAL A 89 43.74 4.41 -10.85
CA VAL A 89 44.66 3.86 -9.85
C VAL A 89 44.16 4.09 -8.44
N VAL A 90 44.56 3.19 -7.55
CA VAL A 90 44.38 3.33 -6.11
C VAL A 90 45.76 3.50 -5.49
N LEU A 91 45.97 4.61 -4.80
CA LEU A 91 47.10 4.82 -3.92
C LEU A 91 46.63 4.61 -2.47
N ASP A 92 47.13 3.56 -1.82
CA ASP A 92 46.76 3.15 -0.47
C ASP A 92 47.95 3.33 0.48
N GLY A 93 47.79 4.18 1.48
CA GLY A 93 48.79 4.48 2.49
C GLY A 93 48.96 3.38 3.52
N LYS A 94 48.03 2.41 3.63
CA LYS A 94 48.04 1.34 4.65
C LYS A 94 48.18 1.83 6.11
N GLY A 95 47.85 3.10 6.37
CA GLY A 95 48.05 3.77 7.65
C GLY A 95 49.46 4.34 7.87
N TYR A 96 50.35 4.26 6.89
CA TYR A 96 51.67 4.89 6.94
C TYR A 96 51.58 6.41 6.69
N SER A 97 52.58 7.12 7.21
CA SER A 97 52.64 8.57 7.17
C SER A 97 53.54 9.11 6.06
N ILE A 98 53.14 10.24 5.46
CA ILE A 98 54.00 11.12 4.69
C ILE A 98 54.12 12.43 5.48
N GLN A 99 55.36 12.83 5.81
CA GLN A 99 55.63 13.98 6.66
C GLN A 99 56.71 14.90 6.08
N PHE A 100 56.49 16.21 6.18
CA PHE A 100 57.52 17.23 5.94
C PHE A 100 58.03 17.80 7.27
N THR A 101 59.36 17.92 7.41
CA THR A 101 60.01 18.37 8.66
C THR A 101 60.98 19.53 8.47
N SER A 102 61.24 19.95 7.23
CA SER A 102 62.18 21.04 6.92
C SER A 102 61.67 22.41 7.38
N GLN A 103 62.55 23.20 8.00
CA GLN A 103 62.25 24.58 8.45
C GLN A 103 62.46 25.65 7.36
N LYS A 104 62.74 25.26 6.11
CA LYS A 104 62.96 26.23 5.02
C LYS A 104 61.63 26.88 4.60
N THR A 105 61.50 28.18 4.90
CA THR A 105 60.26 28.97 4.81
C THR A 105 59.82 29.37 3.41
N ASP A 106 60.69 29.23 2.41
CA ASP A 106 60.45 29.79 1.06
C ASP A 106 60.02 28.73 0.03
N THR A 107 59.47 27.60 0.50
CA THR A 107 59.10 26.47 -0.37
C THR A 107 57.64 26.08 -0.20
N TYR A 108 57.05 25.55 -1.27
CA TYR A 108 55.63 25.15 -1.33
C TYR A 108 55.52 23.61 -1.38
N PRO A 109 55.91 22.89 -0.30
CA PRO A 109 55.96 21.43 -0.34
C PRO A 109 54.55 20.84 -0.42
N ILE A 110 54.41 19.80 -1.24
CA ILE A 110 53.15 19.09 -1.46
C ILE A 110 53.34 17.63 -0.99
N GLY A 111 52.37 17.09 -0.25
CA GLY A 111 52.39 15.67 0.12
C GLY A 111 52.13 14.80 -1.09
N ILE A 112 50.89 14.83 -1.58
CA ILE A 112 50.46 14.06 -2.76
C ILE A 112 49.86 15.01 -3.79
N SER A 113 50.29 14.88 -5.04
CA SER A 113 49.76 15.61 -6.18
C SER A 113 49.18 14.68 -7.22
N ILE A 114 48.01 15.03 -7.76
CA ILE A 114 47.34 14.33 -8.87
C ILE A 114 47.50 15.18 -10.14
N ALA A 115 48.08 14.60 -11.18
CA ALA A 115 48.38 15.26 -12.46
C ALA A 115 47.78 14.53 -13.68
N GLY A 116 47.93 15.12 -14.87
CA GLY A 116 47.71 14.45 -16.17
C GLY A 116 46.30 13.91 -16.42
N ASN A 117 45.30 14.79 -16.55
CA ASN A 117 43.86 14.42 -16.63
C ASN A 117 43.35 13.52 -15.48
N GLY A 118 44.16 13.24 -14.45
CA GLY A 118 43.94 12.40 -13.28
C GLY A 118 42.49 12.05 -13.00
N GLU A 119 41.99 11.08 -13.76
CA GLU A 119 40.62 10.60 -13.69
C GLU A 119 40.61 9.26 -12.94
N ASN A 120 39.63 9.08 -12.06
CA ASN A 120 39.45 7.83 -11.33
C ASN A 120 40.70 7.44 -10.51
N VAL A 121 41.30 8.42 -9.82
CA VAL A 121 42.36 8.20 -8.84
C VAL A 121 41.75 8.13 -7.45
N THR A 122 42.05 7.06 -6.71
CA THR A 122 41.70 6.93 -5.30
C THR A 122 42.93 7.13 -4.41
N ILE A 123 42.87 8.03 -3.44
CA ILE A 123 43.89 8.20 -2.39
C ILE A 123 43.26 7.85 -1.04
N LYS A 124 43.80 6.84 -0.35
CA LYS A 124 43.24 6.40 0.93
C LYS A 124 44.25 5.96 1.98
N ASN A 125 43.82 5.98 3.24
CA ASN A 125 44.54 5.46 4.40
C ASN A 125 45.94 6.07 4.62
N PHE A 126 46.15 7.35 4.30
CA PHE A 126 47.38 8.06 4.62
C PHE A 126 47.27 8.90 5.89
N GLU A 127 48.40 9.08 6.56
CA GLU A 127 48.62 10.19 7.50
C GLU A 127 49.53 11.25 6.85
N ILE A 128 49.04 12.45 6.55
CA ILE A 128 49.77 13.48 5.79
C ILE A 128 49.93 14.75 6.62
N ARG A 129 51.19 15.16 6.89
CA ARG A 129 51.47 16.27 7.81
C ARG A 129 52.64 17.18 7.44
N GLY A 130 52.51 18.45 7.82
CA GLY A 130 53.58 19.46 7.75
C GLY A 130 53.79 20.11 6.39
N PHE A 131 52.89 19.87 5.43
CA PHE A 131 53.00 20.40 4.07
C PHE A 131 52.31 21.75 3.91
N MET A 132 52.66 22.47 2.86
CA MET A 132 51.82 23.58 2.44
C MET A 132 50.50 23.07 1.87
N PHE A 133 50.55 21.98 1.10
CA PHE A 133 49.36 21.28 0.63
C PHE A 133 49.51 19.79 0.95
N GLY A 134 48.60 19.23 1.75
CA GLY A 134 48.60 17.79 2.04
C GLY A 134 48.33 16.98 0.77
N ILE A 135 47.12 17.16 0.22
CA ILE A 135 46.73 16.62 -1.09
C ILE A 135 46.30 17.77 -1.99
N LYS A 136 46.80 17.79 -3.23
CA LYS A 136 46.52 18.87 -4.19
C LYS A 136 46.27 18.34 -5.60
N SER A 137 45.37 18.99 -6.32
CA SER A 137 45.25 18.89 -7.78
C SER A 137 46.38 19.68 -8.48
N ASP A 138 47.16 19.05 -9.37
CA ASP A 138 48.25 19.75 -10.07
C ASP A 138 47.74 20.78 -11.10
N THR A 139 48.59 21.76 -11.43
CA THR A 139 48.23 23.02 -12.13
C THR A 139 48.21 22.95 -13.66
N ASN A 140 48.32 21.78 -14.29
CA ASN A 140 48.52 21.65 -15.73
C ASN A 140 47.23 21.75 -16.58
N ASP A 141 46.30 22.66 -16.22
CA ASP A 141 45.04 22.95 -16.94
C ASP A 141 44.06 21.78 -17.17
N SER A 142 44.38 20.58 -16.70
CA SER A 142 43.53 19.39 -16.79
C SER A 142 42.53 19.31 -15.62
N PRO A 143 41.23 19.07 -15.88
CA PRO A 143 40.23 18.91 -14.82
C PRO A 143 40.42 17.59 -14.06
N LEU A 144 40.29 17.63 -12.73
CA LEU A 144 40.20 16.43 -11.90
C LEU A 144 38.77 15.89 -11.93
N ILE A 145 38.58 14.69 -12.47
CA ILE A 145 37.25 14.11 -12.64
C ILE A 145 37.17 12.73 -11.97
N ASN A 146 36.07 12.43 -11.29
CA ASN A 146 35.79 11.10 -10.74
C ASN A 146 36.86 10.59 -9.74
N ASN A 147 37.54 11.47 -9.01
CA ASN A 147 38.56 11.04 -8.02
C ASN A 147 37.95 10.84 -6.64
N ARG A 148 38.59 9.98 -5.83
CA ARG A 148 38.17 9.71 -4.46
C ARG A 148 39.32 9.93 -3.47
N ILE A 149 39.14 10.82 -2.50
CA ILE A 149 40.05 11.01 -1.37
C ILE A 149 39.32 10.53 -0.14
N SER A 150 39.75 9.40 0.45
CA SER A 150 39.00 8.78 1.54
C SER A 150 39.81 8.19 2.68
N SER A 151 39.28 8.27 3.90
CA SER A 151 39.86 7.63 5.09
C SER A 151 41.31 8.08 5.40
N ASN A 152 41.65 9.33 5.06
CA ASN A 152 42.97 9.91 5.34
C ASN A 152 42.96 10.80 6.59
N ILE A 153 44.10 10.92 7.25
CA ILE A 153 44.35 11.90 8.33
C ILE A 153 45.25 13.01 7.77
N LEU A 154 44.73 14.23 7.62
CA LEU A 154 45.47 15.38 7.13
C LEU A 154 45.63 16.42 8.23
N ALA A 155 46.86 16.55 8.76
CA ALA A 155 47.09 17.39 9.93
C ALA A 155 48.29 18.34 9.82
N ASN A 156 48.17 19.54 10.41
CA ASN A 156 49.24 20.54 10.46
C ASN A 156 49.78 20.95 9.09
N ASN A 157 48.89 21.08 8.10
CA ASN A 157 49.23 21.61 6.78
C ASN A 157 48.68 23.04 6.61
N SER A 158 49.23 23.84 5.70
CA SER A 158 48.58 25.13 5.36
C SER A 158 47.22 24.90 4.69
N TYR A 159 47.15 23.92 3.79
CA TYR A 159 45.92 23.37 3.23
C TYR A 159 45.94 21.85 3.43
N GLY A 160 44.91 21.27 4.04
CA GLY A 160 44.76 19.82 4.13
C GLY A 160 44.57 19.24 2.73
N ILE A 161 43.43 19.56 2.11
CA ILE A 161 43.10 19.20 0.74
C ILE A 161 42.81 20.46 -0.06
N LEU A 162 43.38 20.57 -1.26
CA LEU A 162 43.04 21.60 -2.24
C LEU A 162 42.63 20.98 -3.56
N LEU A 163 41.35 21.12 -3.90
CA LEU A 163 40.81 20.85 -5.23
C LEU A 163 40.74 22.15 -6.02
N SER A 164 41.45 22.19 -7.14
CA SER A 164 41.47 23.33 -8.07
C SER A 164 41.37 22.86 -9.53
N ASN A 165 41.17 23.79 -10.47
CA ASN A 165 41.25 23.57 -11.93
C ASN A 165 40.08 22.85 -12.62
N SER A 166 38.85 23.32 -12.45
CA SER A 166 37.69 22.93 -13.27
C SER A 166 37.31 21.44 -13.19
N GLY A 167 37.61 20.79 -12.07
CA GLY A 167 37.26 19.40 -11.82
C GLY A 167 35.80 19.19 -11.41
N SER A 168 35.33 17.95 -11.52
CA SER A 168 33.97 17.57 -11.13
C SER A 168 33.81 16.11 -10.70
N ASN A 169 32.73 15.79 -9.99
CA ASN A 169 32.42 14.43 -9.54
C ASN A 169 33.51 13.81 -8.67
N ASN A 170 34.25 14.63 -7.91
CA ASN A 170 35.22 14.10 -6.95
C ASN A 170 34.53 13.87 -5.60
N GLU A 171 34.99 12.83 -4.90
CA GLU A 171 34.48 12.40 -3.61
C GLU A 171 35.54 12.61 -2.54
N ILE A 172 35.22 13.39 -1.50
CA ILE A 172 36.04 13.61 -0.31
C ILE A 172 35.27 13.00 0.84
N ILE A 173 35.65 11.79 1.28
CA ILE A 173 34.80 10.97 2.14
C ILE A 173 35.58 10.39 3.34
N GLU A 174 35.01 10.42 4.54
CA GLU A 174 35.60 9.77 5.75
C GLU A 174 37.01 10.26 6.13
N ASN A 175 37.41 11.48 5.74
CA ASN A 175 38.72 12.02 6.11
C ASN A 175 38.67 12.73 7.47
N GLN A 176 39.79 12.66 8.20
CA GLN A 176 40.04 13.47 9.39
C GLN A 176 40.97 14.62 9.01
N ILE A 177 40.44 15.83 8.96
CA ILE A 177 41.15 17.03 8.49
C ILE A 177 41.29 17.99 9.67
N THR A 178 42.50 18.11 10.24
CA THR A 178 42.67 18.82 11.50
C THR A 178 43.91 19.69 11.64
N HIS A 179 43.81 20.78 12.41
CA HIS A 179 44.95 21.67 12.70
C HIS A 179 45.60 22.27 11.43
N ASN A 180 44.84 22.43 10.35
CA ASN A 180 45.32 23.05 9.12
C ASN A 180 44.99 24.56 9.11
N GLY A 181 45.64 25.32 8.23
CA GLY A 181 45.20 26.67 7.88
C GLY A 181 43.80 26.61 7.25
N VAL A 182 43.67 25.93 6.13
CA VAL A 182 42.38 25.56 5.54
C VAL A 182 42.30 24.04 5.55
N GLY A 183 41.20 23.50 6.08
CA GLY A 183 40.98 22.05 6.08
C GLY A 183 40.81 21.53 4.66
N LEU A 184 39.68 21.90 4.04
CA LEU A 184 39.34 21.55 2.67
C LEU A 184 39.07 22.82 1.86
N ALA A 185 39.80 23.01 0.77
CA ALA A 185 39.57 24.10 -0.18
C ALA A 185 39.07 23.53 -1.51
N ILE A 186 37.93 24.02 -1.98
CA ILE A 186 37.37 23.72 -3.30
C ILE A 186 37.32 25.02 -4.08
N GLN A 187 38.06 25.09 -5.18
CA GLN A 187 38.19 26.30 -6.00
C GLN A 187 38.01 25.93 -7.47
N LYS A 188 37.14 26.64 -8.19
CA LYS A 188 36.84 26.38 -9.60
C LYS A 188 36.46 24.92 -9.85
N ASN A 189 35.62 24.31 -9.02
CA ASN A 189 35.27 22.89 -9.10
C ASN A 189 33.76 22.73 -8.84
N TRP A 190 33.12 21.77 -9.50
CA TRP A 190 31.65 21.63 -9.45
C TRP A 190 31.22 20.19 -9.23
N TYR A 191 30.01 19.95 -8.73
CA TYR A 191 29.46 18.58 -8.61
C TYR A 191 30.33 17.62 -7.79
N ASN A 192 31.00 18.11 -6.74
CA ASN A 192 31.78 17.26 -5.84
C ASN A 192 30.97 16.90 -4.61
N LEU A 193 31.22 15.71 -4.07
CA LEU A 193 30.62 15.21 -2.84
C LEU A 193 31.65 15.27 -1.71
N VAL A 194 31.30 15.99 -0.65
CA VAL A 194 32.05 16.04 0.61
C VAL A 194 31.16 15.40 1.68
N SER A 195 31.46 14.18 2.11
CA SER A 195 30.63 13.50 3.10
C SER A 195 31.37 12.71 4.17
N ASN A 196 30.75 12.57 5.35
CA ASN A 196 31.30 11.80 6.46
C ASN A 196 32.71 12.22 6.91
N ASN A 197 33.14 13.45 6.61
CA ASN A 197 34.44 13.94 7.04
C ASN A 197 34.36 14.55 8.44
N THR A 198 35.45 14.42 9.20
CA THR A 198 35.65 15.13 10.45
C THR A 198 36.65 16.27 10.23
N ILE A 199 36.14 17.50 10.20
CA ILE A 199 36.92 18.71 9.87
C ILE A 199 36.98 19.58 11.12
N MET A 200 38.11 19.50 11.86
CA MET A 200 38.19 20.11 13.19
C MET A 200 39.48 20.88 13.47
N ASN A 201 39.39 21.93 14.29
CA ASN A 201 40.54 22.72 14.75
C ASN A 201 41.36 23.36 13.60
N ASN A 202 40.75 23.61 12.44
CA ASN A 202 41.41 24.34 11.35
C ASN A 202 41.16 25.85 11.49
N LEU A 203 41.94 26.71 10.82
CA LEU A 203 41.61 28.15 10.79
C LEU A 203 40.31 28.37 10.00
N LYS A 204 40.19 27.74 8.84
CA LYS A 204 38.93 27.58 8.10
C LYS A 204 38.67 26.09 7.92
N GLY A 205 37.47 25.62 8.23
CA GLY A 205 37.12 24.21 8.03
C GLY A 205 37.05 23.86 6.54
N ILE A 206 36.02 24.35 5.87
CA ILE A 206 35.83 24.25 4.42
C ILE A 206 35.86 25.65 3.81
N ASP A 207 36.58 25.82 2.71
CA ASP A 207 36.57 27.03 1.88
C ASP A 207 36.05 26.68 0.49
N LEU A 208 34.85 27.16 0.16
CA LEU A 208 34.30 27.12 -1.19
C LEU A 208 34.62 28.46 -1.86
N GLY A 209 35.70 28.46 -2.64
CA GLY A 209 36.23 29.64 -3.31
C GLY A 209 35.61 29.91 -4.68
N SER A 210 36.28 30.80 -5.44
CA SER A 210 35.84 31.22 -6.79
C SER A 210 35.49 30.04 -7.69
N ASN A 211 34.26 30.00 -8.19
CA ASN A 211 33.67 29.01 -9.10
C ASN A 211 33.46 27.62 -8.46
N ALA A 212 33.26 27.54 -7.15
CA ALA A 212 32.87 26.31 -6.44
C ALA A 212 31.35 26.18 -6.31
N SER A 213 30.67 25.66 -7.34
CA SER A 213 29.21 25.61 -7.42
C SER A 213 28.67 24.19 -7.56
N TYR A 214 27.42 23.93 -7.17
CA TYR A 214 26.77 22.61 -7.29
C TYR A 214 27.47 21.48 -6.52
N ASN A 215 28.21 21.78 -5.45
CA ASN A 215 28.80 20.76 -4.59
C ASN A 215 27.81 20.34 -3.50
N GLU A 216 27.88 19.08 -3.08
CA GLU A 216 27.12 18.51 -1.98
C GLU A 216 28.03 18.33 -0.78
N ILE A 217 27.70 18.98 0.33
CA ILE A 217 28.43 18.92 1.58
C ILE A 217 27.46 18.34 2.60
N ILE A 218 27.57 17.05 2.91
CA ILE A 218 26.56 16.33 3.69
C ILE A 218 27.19 15.45 4.76
N GLU A 219 26.52 15.22 5.89
CA GLU A 219 26.98 14.26 6.91
C GLU A 219 28.39 14.55 7.47
N ASN A 220 28.88 15.80 7.39
CA ASN A 220 30.21 16.15 7.89
C ASN A 220 30.13 16.69 9.32
N ARG A 221 31.13 16.35 10.12
CA ARG A 221 31.35 16.96 11.43
C ARG A 221 32.33 18.12 11.30
N ILE A 222 31.84 19.36 11.38
CA ILE A 222 32.62 20.59 11.24
C ILE A 222 32.71 21.27 12.60
N GLU A 223 33.83 21.05 13.30
CA GLU A 223 33.93 21.33 14.73
C GLU A 223 35.14 22.18 15.15
N ASN A 224 34.95 23.15 16.06
CA ASN A 224 36.01 23.93 16.69
C ASN A 224 36.96 24.63 15.70
N ASN A 225 36.48 24.98 14.50
CA ASN A 225 37.28 25.72 13.53
C ASN A 225 37.27 27.22 13.85
N GLY A 226 38.35 27.92 13.47
CA GLY A 226 38.53 29.36 13.70
C GLY A 226 39.41 29.76 14.89
N TRP A 227 40.36 28.91 15.27
CA TRP A 227 41.26 29.02 16.43
C TRP A 227 42.04 30.34 16.63
N SER A 228 42.24 31.21 15.62
CA SER A 228 43.17 32.35 15.80
C SER A 228 42.87 33.71 15.12
N TYR A 229 41.89 33.85 14.21
CA TYR A 229 41.68 35.15 13.50
C TYR A 229 40.19 35.52 13.30
N GLU A 230 39.93 36.80 12.99
CA GLU A 230 38.58 37.35 12.69
C GLU A 230 37.87 36.65 11.52
N ASN A 231 38.65 36.04 10.62
CA ASN A 231 38.18 35.33 9.43
C ASN A 231 38.09 33.80 9.64
N GLY A 232 38.27 33.32 10.87
CA GLY A 232 38.15 31.90 11.20
C GLY A 232 36.68 31.45 11.24
N CYS A 233 36.37 30.33 10.60
CA CYS A 233 35.00 29.82 10.46
C CYS A 233 34.95 28.31 10.18
N GLY A 234 33.76 27.73 10.33
CA GLY A 234 33.45 26.36 9.90
C GLY A 234 33.46 26.24 8.38
N VAL A 235 32.61 27.01 7.71
CA VAL A 235 32.55 27.09 6.24
C VAL A 235 32.69 28.54 5.79
N GLU A 236 33.58 28.76 4.83
CA GLU A 236 33.74 30.02 4.12
C GLU A 236 33.19 29.89 2.70
N LEU A 237 32.34 30.84 2.28
CA LEU A 237 31.92 30.97 0.89
C LEU A 237 32.60 32.22 0.31
N SER A 238 33.77 32.02 -0.31
CA SER A 238 34.64 33.08 -0.80
C SER A 238 34.53 33.25 -2.33
N GLY A 239 34.47 34.50 -2.81
CA GLY A 239 34.42 34.81 -4.25
C GLY A 239 33.02 35.19 -4.78
N ALA A 240 32.94 36.37 -5.40
CA ALA A 240 31.68 36.97 -5.81
C ALA A 240 31.52 36.99 -7.35
N PRO A 241 30.37 36.56 -7.92
CA PRO A 241 29.39 35.59 -7.43
C PRO A 241 29.67 34.22 -8.06
N TRP A 242 30.39 33.35 -7.35
CA TRP A 242 30.90 32.13 -7.98
C TRP A 242 30.78 30.84 -7.16
N ALA A 243 30.38 30.92 -5.88
CA ALA A 243 30.14 29.75 -5.03
C ALA A 243 28.65 29.57 -4.72
N ILE A 244 27.87 29.19 -5.74
CA ILE A 244 26.41 29.15 -5.69
C ILE A 244 25.84 27.75 -5.88
N LYS A 245 24.61 27.54 -5.45
CA LYS A 245 23.84 26.31 -5.60
C LYS A 245 24.55 25.08 -5.01
N ASN A 246 25.41 25.28 -4.03
CA ASN A 246 25.88 24.18 -3.20
C ASN A 246 24.76 23.77 -2.23
N ILE A 247 24.77 22.52 -1.82
CA ILE A 247 23.76 21.90 -0.98
C ILE A 247 24.43 21.44 0.31
N PHE A 248 23.86 21.84 1.45
CA PHE A 248 24.33 21.51 2.79
C PHE A 248 23.18 20.92 3.60
N TYR A 249 23.25 19.65 3.99
CA TYR A 249 22.30 19.07 4.94
C TYR A 249 22.97 17.94 5.72
N HIS A 250 22.42 17.58 6.88
CA HIS A 250 22.94 16.55 7.78
C HIS A 250 24.37 16.81 8.29
N ASN A 251 24.88 18.04 8.22
CA ASN A 251 26.18 18.38 8.81
C ASN A 251 26.03 18.82 10.27
N ASP A 252 27.07 18.57 11.04
CA ASP A 252 27.20 19.00 12.43
C ASP A 252 28.11 20.22 12.54
N PHE A 253 27.51 21.41 12.70
CA PHE A 253 28.23 22.67 12.92
C PHE A 253 28.43 22.92 14.43
N ILE A 254 29.60 22.54 14.95
CA ILE A 254 29.86 22.46 16.40
C ILE A 254 30.93 23.47 16.82
N ASN A 255 30.55 24.46 17.64
CA ASN A 255 31.47 25.37 18.33
C ASN A 255 32.52 26.03 17.42
N ASN A 256 32.21 26.23 16.14
CA ASN A 256 33.07 27.03 15.27
C ASN A 256 32.98 28.50 15.70
N ARG A 257 34.08 29.25 15.55
CA ARG A 257 34.10 30.68 15.90
C ARG A 257 32.98 31.47 15.20
N LYS A 258 32.77 31.13 13.93
CA LYS A 258 31.60 31.46 13.12
C LYS A 258 31.23 30.18 12.39
N GLN A 259 29.96 29.78 12.41
CA GLN A 259 29.54 28.59 11.66
C GLN A 259 29.83 28.79 10.17
N ILE A 260 29.27 29.87 9.62
CA ILE A 260 29.39 30.24 8.21
C ILE A 260 29.98 31.66 8.10
N PHE A 261 30.87 31.87 7.14
CA PHE A 261 31.37 33.19 6.75
C PHE A 261 31.11 33.45 5.26
N LEU A 262 30.45 34.57 4.95
CA LEU A 262 30.02 34.94 3.59
C LEU A 262 30.68 36.26 3.15
N TYR A 263 31.28 36.32 1.95
CA TYR A 263 31.82 37.57 1.38
C TYR A 263 30.88 38.28 0.40
N SER A 264 29.88 37.59 -0.14
CA SER A 264 28.95 38.10 -1.17
C SER A 264 27.60 37.40 -1.11
N ASN A 265 26.65 37.86 -1.93
CA ASN A 265 25.30 37.26 -2.08
C ASN A 265 25.34 35.90 -2.81
N ASN A 266 26.09 34.95 -2.28
CA ASN A 266 26.13 33.57 -2.76
C ASN A 266 24.84 32.87 -2.30
N ILE A 267 24.07 32.30 -3.23
CA ILE A 267 22.81 31.61 -2.92
C ILE A 267 23.09 30.11 -2.84
N ASN A 268 22.84 29.48 -1.68
CA ASN A 268 23.04 28.06 -1.43
C ASN A 268 21.86 27.47 -0.64
N TYR A 269 21.74 26.14 -0.65
CA TYR A 269 20.67 25.41 0.03
C TYR A 269 21.21 24.76 1.30
N TRP A 270 20.48 24.88 2.41
CA TRP A 270 20.95 24.47 3.74
C TRP A 270 20.04 23.45 4.42
N ASP A 271 19.16 22.81 3.65
CA ASP A 271 18.33 21.71 4.11
C ASP A 271 17.93 20.79 2.95
N ASN A 272 17.42 19.61 3.27
CA ASN A 272 16.85 18.66 2.31
C ASN A 272 15.32 18.53 2.42
N GLY A 273 14.68 19.59 2.94
CA GLY A 273 13.24 19.61 3.17
C GLY A 273 12.74 18.68 4.28
N PHE A 274 11.45 18.75 4.57
CA PHE A 274 10.76 17.83 5.48
C PHE A 274 10.44 16.49 4.78
N THR A 275 10.61 15.32 5.39
CA THR A 275 11.05 15.03 6.77
C THR A 275 12.56 14.90 6.95
N GLN A 276 13.36 15.09 5.89
CA GLN A 276 14.79 14.79 5.97
C GLN A 276 15.56 15.77 6.86
N GLY A 277 15.07 17.00 7.01
CA GLY A 277 15.69 18.02 7.82
C GLY A 277 16.89 18.70 7.14
N GLY A 278 17.55 19.54 7.91
CA GLY A 278 18.71 20.33 7.51
C GLY A 278 19.95 19.95 8.29
N ASN A 279 20.62 20.94 8.88
CA ASN A 279 21.87 20.75 9.59
C ASN A 279 21.68 20.93 11.10
N TYR A 280 22.59 20.33 11.88
CA TYR A 280 22.68 20.63 13.29
C TYR A 280 23.58 21.85 13.51
N TRP A 281 23.11 22.79 14.33
CA TRP A 281 23.84 24.00 14.69
C TRP A 281 23.95 24.11 16.21
N SER A 282 25.17 24.04 16.73
CA SER A 282 25.43 24.12 18.19
C SER A 282 24.99 25.45 18.85
N ASP A 283 24.83 26.50 18.07
CA ASP A 283 24.32 27.82 18.45
C ASP A 283 22.82 28.03 18.15
N TYR A 284 22.15 27.05 17.55
CA TYR A 284 20.69 27.07 17.43
C TYR A 284 20.01 26.93 18.78
N ARG A 285 18.93 27.68 18.96
CA ARG A 285 18.16 27.80 20.21
C ARG A 285 16.66 27.64 19.98
N GLY A 286 16.26 27.15 18.82
CA GLY A 286 14.85 26.86 18.53
C GLY A 286 14.33 25.67 19.33
N PHE A 287 13.03 25.43 19.19
CA PHE A 287 12.31 24.36 19.84
C PHE A 287 11.72 23.42 18.79
N ASP A 288 11.36 22.22 19.24
CA ASP A 288 10.60 21.22 18.49
C ASP A 288 9.32 20.98 19.31
N LEU A 289 8.27 21.65 18.90
CA LEU A 289 6.91 21.53 19.45
C LEU A 289 5.93 21.02 18.41
N CYS A 290 6.21 21.27 17.13
CA CYS A 290 5.36 20.91 16.03
C CYS A 290 6.12 20.05 15.00
N SER A 291 5.36 19.33 14.18
CA SER A 291 5.86 18.55 13.05
C SER A 291 5.20 18.98 11.73
N GLY A 292 5.60 18.34 10.63
CA GLY A 292 5.02 18.53 9.30
C GLY A 292 5.78 19.56 8.45
N VAL A 293 5.47 19.62 7.15
CA VAL A 293 6.14 20.52 6.18
C VAL A 293 6.03 22.00 6.59
N PHE A 294 4.98 22.37 7.29
CA PHE A 294 4.77 23.74 7.78
C PHE A 294 5.10 23.92 9.26
N GLN A 295 5.58 22.88 9.95
CA GLN A 295 5.89 22.88 11.38
C GLN A 295 4.71 23.42 12.22
N ASN A 296 3.52 22.88 11.95
CA ASN A 296 2.25 23.36 12.53
C ASN A 296 1.33 22.24 13.06
N GLU A 297 1.79 20.99 13.02
CA GLU A 297 1.05 19.83 13.57
C GLU A 297 1.61 19.49 14.96
N THR A 298 0.76 19.17 15.94
CA THR A 298 1.22 18.79 17.29
C THR A 298 1.90 17.42 17.28
N CYS A 299 3.23 17.39 17.39
CA CYS A 299 4.11 16.25 17.71
C CYS A 299 5.56 16.72 17.60
N ARG A 300 6.51 15.93 18.13
CA ARG A 300 7.95 16.22 18.00
C ARG A 300 8.62 15.29 17.01
N ASP A 301 9.46 15.82 16.14
CA ASP A 301 10.15 15.07 15.08
C ASP A 301 11.67 15.28 15.05
N GLY A 302 12.22 16.02 16.02
CA GLY A 302 13.66 16.30 16.11
C GLY A 302 14.14 17.42 15.16
N ILE A 303 13.23 18.03 14.40
CA ILE A 303 13.45 19.20 13.55
C ILE A 303 12.98 20.43 14.32
N GLY A 304 13.73 21.52 14.19
CA GLY A 304 13.41 22.78 14.84
C GLY A 304 12.35 23.57 14.09
N ASP A 305 11.32 24.03 14.81
CA ASP A 305 10.18 24.80 14.27
C ASP A 305 10.58 26.17 13.70
N THR A 306 11.77 26.68 14.07
CA THR A 306 12.26 27.98 13.65
C THR A 306 13.42 27.85 12.67
N THR A 307 13.33 28.49 11.52
CA THR A 307 14.40 28.55 10.52
C THR A 307 15.70 29.08 11.14
N TYR A 308 16.82 28.41 10.90
CA TYR A 308 18.14 28.96 11.17
C TYR A 308 18.57 29.86 10.00
N VAL A 309 18.66 31.17 10.27
CA VAL A 309 18.92 32.19 9.25
C VAL A 309 20.40 32.55 9.24
N ILE A 310 21.09 32.26 8.13
CA ILE A 310 22.47 32.69 7.89
C ILE A 310 22.45 34.11 7.31
N ASP A 311 21.68 34.31 6.25
CA ASP A 311 21.35 35.63 5.69
C ASP A 311 19.99 35.61 4.96
N GLU A 312 19.70 36.65 4.17
CA GLU A 312 18.42 36.74 3.43
C GLU A 312 18.21 35.61 2.41
N ASN A 313 19.27 35.07 1.81
CA ASN A 313 19.28 34.09 0.73
C ASN A 313 19.75 32.69 1.17
N ASN A 314 20.28 32.56 2.39
CA ASN A 314 20.85 31.33 2.94
C ASN A 314 20.15 31.01 4.26
N ARG A 315 19.26 30.03 4.22
CA ARG A 315 18.41 29.65 5.34
C ARG A 315 18.31 28.14 5.39
N ASP A 316 18.50 27.59 6.58
CA ASP A 316 18.13 26.22 6.90
C ASP A 316 16.73 26.26 7.49
N SER A 317 15.76 25.78 6.71
CA SER A 317 14.35 25.83 7.07
C SER A 317 13.97 24.76 8.09
N TYR A 318 14.78 23.71 8.22
CA TYR A 318 14.49 22.53 9.02
C TYR A 318 15.72 22.13 9.87
N PRO A 319 16.26 23.03 10.71
CA PRO A 319 17.49 22.76 11.47
C PRO A 319 17.27 21.60 12.44
N LEU A 320 18.26 20.74 12.61
CA LEU A 320 18.19 19.60 13.51
C LEU A 320 18.42 20.03 14.96
N LEU A 321 17.69 19.42 15.91
CA LEU A 321 17.87 19.69 17.34
C LEU A 321 19.06 18.97 17.98
N ASN A 322 19.46 17.84 17.40
CA ASN A 322 20.61 17.05 17.86
C ASN A 322 21.59 16.88 16.69
N PRO A 323 22.87 16.60 16.97
CA PRO A 323 23.83 16.21 15.95
C PRO A 323 23.27 15.10 15.05
N TRP A 324 23.64 15.06 13.77
CA TRP A 324 23.13 14.11 12.77
C TRP A 324 23.25 12.66 13.23
N ASN A 325 24.41 12.28 13.78
CA ASN A 325 24.63 10.91 14.30
C ASN A 325 23.82 10.59 15.57
N GLU A 326 23.15 11.59 16.15
CA GLU A 326 22.24 11.47 17.29
C GLU A 326 20.79 11.82 16.90
N HIS A 327 20.54 12.19 15.63
CA HIS A 327 19.22 12.42 15.10
C HIS A 327 18.52 11.07 14.93
N LEU A 328 17.23 11.04 15.27
CA LEU A 328 16.40 9.84 15.22
C LEU A 328 15.09 10.25 14.56
N SER A 329 14.84 9.67 13.41
CA SER A 329 13.59 9.78 12.68
C SER A 329 12.56 8.84 13.32
N PRO A 330 11.28 9.24 13.38
CA PRO A 330 10.23 8.29 13.74
C PRO A 330 10.16 7.12 12.74
N PRO A 331 9.78 5.92 13.18
CA PRO A 331 9.57 4.79 12.29
C PRO A 331 8.44 5.07 11.28
N VAL A 332 8.36 4.29 10.21
CA VAL A 332 7.29 4.33 9.21
C VAL A 332 6.37 3.13 9.42
N ALA A 333 5.13 3.39 9.81
CA ALA A 333 4.09 2.36 9.93
C ALA A 333 3.46 2.03 8.57
N ARG A 334 3.31 0.74 8.26
CA ARG A 334 2.57 0.28 7.09
C ARG A 334 2.08 -1.15 7.27
N PHE A 335 0.88 -1.44 6.77
CA PHE A 335 0.38 -2.81 6.74
C PHE A 335 -0.51 -3.14 5.54
N GLU A 336 -0.59 -4.43 5.28
CA GLU A 336 -1.53 -5.06 4.35
C GLU A 336 -2.44 -6.04 5.11
N HIS A 337 -3.56 -6.41 4.51
CA HIS A 337 -4.47 -7.42 5.07
C HIS A 337 -4.92 -8.43 4.01
N ALA A 338 -5.30 -9.63 4.46
CA ALA A 338 -5.90 -10.65 3.63
C ALA A 338 -7.02 -11.37 4.41
N PRO A 339 -8.14 -11.74 3.76
CA PRO A 339 -8.46 -11.56 2.33
C PRO A 339 -8.85 -10.12 1.93
N GLU A 340 -9.01 -9.87 0.62
CA GLU A 340 -9.47 -8.58 0.06
C GLU A 340 -10.94 -8.29 0.44
N ILE A 341 -11.81 -9.30 0.33
CA ILE A 341 -13.20 -9.23 0.81
C ILE A 341 -13.26 -9.91 2.17
N VAL A 342 -13.66 -9.15 3.19
CA VAL A 342 -13.71 -9.61 4.57
C VAL A 342 -15.14 -9.89 5.00
N TYR A 343 -15.37 -11.10 5.52
CA TYR A 343 -16.64 -11.48 6.10
C TYR A 343 -16.65 -11.37 7.62
N ALA A 344 -17.80 -11.05 8.21
CA ALA A 344 -17.98 -11.17 9.66
C ALA A 344 -17.74 -12.61 10.11
N LEU A 345 -17.14 -12.77 11.29
CA LEU A 345 -16.72 -14.06 11.87
C LEU A 345 -15.66 -14.83 11.08
N GLN A 346 -15.03 -14.19 10.10
CA GLN A 346 -13.87 -14.72 9.38
C GLN A 346 -12.58 -14.20 10.01
N ASP A 347 -11.57 -15.05 10.13
CA ASP A 347 -10.22 -14.62 10.48
C ASP A 347 -9.60 -13.78 9.37
N VAL A 348 -9.18 -12.57 9.72
CA VAL A 348 -8.47 -11.63 8.86
C VAL A 348 -7.02 -11.57 9.30
N PHE A 349 -6.12 -11.84 8.38
CA PHE A 349 -4.69 -11.75 8.59
C PHE A 349 -4.20 -10.34 8.27
N PHE A 350 -3.40 -9.76 9.16
CA PHE A 350 -2.75 -8.46 9.00
C PHE A 350 -1.24 -8.63 9.04
N ASP A 351 -0.56 -7.98 8.10
CA ASP A 351 0.90 -8.04 7.93
C ASP A 351 1.50 -6.64 7.96
N SER A 352 2.32 -6.38 8.98
CA SER A 352 3.05 -5.12 9.19
C SER A 352 4.50 -5.18 8.70
N SER A 353 4.91 -6.23 7.97
CA SER A 353 6.27 -6.42 7.48
C SER A 353 6.80 -5.30 6.56
N PHE A 354 5.92 -4.45 6.04
CA PHE A 354 6.28 -3.25 5.28
C PHE A 354 6.61 -2.03 6.14
N SER A 355 6.46 -2.12 7.47
CA SER A 355 6.92 -1.09 8.39
C SER A 355 8.43 -1.13 8.51
N TYR A 356 9.07 0.03 8.60
CA TYR A 356 10.53 0.13 8.72
C TYR A 356 10.93 1.37 9.50
N ASP A 357 12.16 1.37 9.99
CA ASP A 357 12.80 2.52 10.61
C ASP A 357 14.19 2.66 9.94
N LEU A 358 14.58 3.88 9.62
CA LEU A 358 15.82 4.16 8.89
C LEU A 358 17.04 4.16 9.81
N ASP A 359 16.83 4.49 11.08
CA ASP A 359 17.89 4.73 12.05
C ASP A 359 18.07 3.53 12.98
N GLN A 360 16.98 2.77 13.21
CA GLN A 360 16.92 1.72 14.24
C GLN A 360 16.00 0.56 13.87
N ASN A 361 15.77 -0.35 14.84
CA ASN A 361 14.78 -1.41 14.72
C ASN A 361 13.45 -0.99 15.34
N ILE A 362 12.36 -1.42 14.70
CA ILE A 362 11.03 -1.41 15.30
C ILE A 362 10.95 -2.51 16.36
N VAL A 363 10.48 -2.16 17.56
CA VAL A 363 10.40 -3.06 18.71
C VAL A 363 8.99 -3.57 18.96
N THR A 364 7.97 -2.71 18.78
CA THR A 364 6.57 -3.07 19.08
C THR A 364 5.58 -2.48 18.08
N PHE A 365 4.45 -3.19 17.94
CA PHE A 365 3.32 -2.86 17.09
C PHE A 365 2.06 -2.81 17.96
N SER A 366 1.37 -1.67 17.95
CA SER A 366 0.06 -1.49 18.59
C SER A 366 -1.01 -1.41 17.52
N TRP A 367 -1.90 -2.39 17.53
CA TRP A 367 -3.05 -2.48 16.65
C TRP A 367 -4.30 -2.01 17.36
N ASP A 368 -5.06 -1.13 16.72
CA ASP A 368 -6.44 -0.80 17.07
C ASP A 368 -7.31 -1.12 15.84
N PHE A 369 -8.20 -2.09 15.97
CA PHE A 369 -9.02 -2.56 14.84
C PHE A 369 -10.28 -1.73 14.61
N GLY A 370 -10.54 -0.71 15.45
CA GLY A 370 -11.70 0.17 15.34
C GLY A 370 -13.03 -0.47 15.79
N ASP A 371 -12.98 -1.69 16.35
CA ASP A 371 -14.13 -2.41 16.92
C ASP A 371 -14.11 -2.41 18.46
N GLY A 372 -13.21 -1.63 19.06
CA GLY A 372 -12.95 -1.58 20.50
C GLY A 372 -11.86 -2.54 20.97
N ASN A 373 -11.34 -3.42 20.11
CA ASN A 373 -10.20 -4.28 20.43
C ASN A 373 -8.87 -3.62 20.04
N THR A 374 -7.97 -3.55 21.01
CA THR A 374 -6.59 -3.11 20.82
C THR A 374 -5.62 -4.18 21.25
N THR A 375 -4.56 -4.42 20.47
CA THR A 375 -3.54 -5.44 20.78
C THR A 375 -2.14 -4.86 20.62
N LEU A 376 -1.30 -5.02 21.63
CA LEU A 376 0.13 -4.74 21.57
C LEU A 376 0.90 -6.04 21.33
N THR A 377 1.80 -6.07 20.34
CA THR A 377 2.57 -7.26 19.96
C THR A 377 3.97 -6.91 19.44
N THR A 378 4.87 -7.89 19.44
CA THR A 378 6.19 -7.81 18.77
C THR A 378 6.20 -8.63 17.47
N SER A 379 5.12 -9.33 17.16
CA SER A 379 4.98 -10.09 15.91
C SER A 379 4.68 -9.14 14.75
N LEU A 380 5.32 -9.37 13.60
CA LEU A 380 5.01 -8.66 12.35
C LEU A 380 3.60 -8.95 11.84
N THR A 381 3.01 -10.07 12.27
CA THR A 381 1.72 -10.54 11.79
C THR A 381 0.75 -10.80 12.94
N ILE A 382 -0.54 -10.56 12.69
CA ILE A 382 -1.63 -10.78 13.64
C ILE A 382 -2.91 -11.18 12.91
N ASN A 383 -3.73 -12.01 13.55
CA ASN A 383 -5.08 -12.30 13.09
C ASN A 383 -6.10 -11.55 13.95
N HIS A 384 -7.16 -11.06 13.32
CA HIS A 384 -8.31 -10.46 13.98
C HIS A 384 -9.62 -10.89 13.33
N THR A 385 -10.68 -10.98 14.10
CA THR A 385 -11.99 -11.48 13.66
C THR A 385 -13.06 -10.46 14.02
N PHE A 386 -13.67 -9.85 13.01
CA PHE A 386 -14.76 -8.88 13.21
C PHE A 386 -16.09 -9.60 13.45
N SER A 387 -16.75 -9.32 14.56
CA SER A 387 -17.99 -10.03 14.93
C SER A 387 -19.22 -9.57 14.14
N LEU A 388 -19.24 -8.31 13.70
CA LEU A 388 -20.37 -7.69 13.00
C LEU A 388 -19.91 -7.05 11.68
N PRO A 389 -20.78 -7.04 10.65
CA PRO A 389 -20.51 -6.27 9.42
C PRO A 389 -20.49 -4.77 9.73
N GLY A 390 -19.70 -4.02 8.96
CA GLY A 390 -19.49 -2.59 9.17
C GLY A 390 -18.24 -2.05 8.49
N GLN A 391 -18.03 -0.74 8.60
CA GLN A 391 -16.79 -0.09 8.18
C GLN A 391 -15.91 0.18 9.40
N TYR A 392 -14.69 -0.34 9.38
CA TYR A 392 -13.72 -0.23 10.47
C TYR A 392 -12.50 0.56 10.01
N PHE A 393 -11.94 1.38 10.90
CA PHE A 393 -10.68 2.10 10.70
C PHE A 393 -9.60 1.44 11.54
N ILE A 394 -8.69 0.72 10.88
CA ILE A 394 -7.61 0.00 11.55
C ILE A 394 -6.43 0.96 11.66
N ASN A 395 -5.95 1.19 12.88
CA ASN A 395 -4.77 1.99 13.17
C ASN A 395 -3.63 1.06 13.62
N LEU A 396 -2.50 1.15 12.93
CA LEU A 396 -1.24 0.53 13.33
C LEU A 396 -0.29 1.61 13.82
N THR A 397 0.08 1.57 15.10
CA THR A 397 1.17 2.39 15.65
C THR A 397 2.42 1.52 15.85
N VAL A 398 3.55 1.92 15.26
CA VAL A 398 4.84 1.23 15.42
C VAL A 398 5.76 2.06 16.31
N PHE A 399 6.56 1.38 17.14
CA PHE A 399 7.50 2.02 18.07
C PHE A 399 8.92 1.50 17.87
N ASP A 400 9.90 2.39 17.90
CA ASP A 400 11.32 2.07 17.80
C ASP A 400 11.97 1.80 19.17
N GLU A 401 13.28 1.52 19.19
CA GLU A 401 14.06 1.28 20.41
C GLU A 401 14.24 2.52 21.32
N LYS A 402 13.93 3.72 20.81
CA LYS A 402 14.10 5.00 21.53
C LYS A 402 12.78 5.59 22.00
N GLY A 403 11.67 4.93 21.66
CA GLY A 403 10.32 5.34 22.02
C GLY A 403 9.71 6.36 21.06
N LEU A 404 10.32 6.60 19.89
CA LEU A 404 9.65 7.29 18.79
C LEU A 404 8.61 6.36 18.17
N SER A 405 7.56 6.95 17.61
CA SER A 405 6.45 6.19 17.05
C SER A 405 5.76 6.92 15.92
N ASN A 406 5.11 6.14 15.06
CA ASN A 406 4.28 6.64 13.98
C ASN A 406 3.05 5.74 13.79
N THR A 407 1.96 6.31 13.28
CA THR A 407 0.68 5.62 13.09
C THR A 407 0.24 5.65 11.64
N TYR A 408 -0.22 4.50 11.13
CA TYR A 408 -0.84 4.36 9.82
C TYR A 408 -2.27 3.84 9.94
N SER A 409 -3.21 4.48 9.24
CA SER A 409 -4.63 4.17 9.29
C SER A 409 -5.15 3.68 7.93
N ARG A 410 -5.93 2.59 7.93
CA ARG A 410 -6.60 2.07 6.72
C ARG A 410 -8.02 1.60 7.05
N SER A 411 -8.98 1.93 6.19
CA SER A 411 -10.36 1.47 6.36
C SER A 411 -10.60 0.11 5.70
N ILE A 412 -11.30 -0.79 6.39
CA ILE A 412 -11.76 -2.08 5.85
C ILE A 412 -13.28 -2.15 5.97
N ARG A 413 -13.95 -2.63 4.91
CA ARG A 413 -15.39 -2.94 4.93
C ARG A 413 -15.57 -4.43 5.18
N VAL A 414 -16.30 -4.76 6.24
CA VAL A 414 -16.68 -6.12 6.63
C VAL A 414 -18.14 -6.33 6.26
N ILE A 415 -18.44 -7.41 5.55
CA ILE A 415 -19.81 -7.78 5.15
C ILE A 415 -20.22 -9.11 5.79
N ALA A 416 -21.50 -9.39 5.88
CA ALA A 416 -22.02 -10.67 6.37
C ALA A 416 -22.37 -11.58 5.18
N ALA A 417 -22.18 -12.89 5.35
CA ALA A 417 -22.63 -13.84 4.35
C ALA A 417 -24.17 -13.90 4.32
N SER A 418 -24.73 -14.28 3.17
CA SER A 418 -26.16 -14.50 2.99
C SER A 418 -26.43 -15.84 2.30
N SER A 419 -27.62 -16.39 2.50
CA SER A 419 -28.06 -17.63 1.88
C SER A 419 -29.41 -17.45 1.22
N ILE A 420 -29.52 -17.86 -0.03
CA ILE A 420 -30.79 -17.96 -0.75
C ILE A 420 -31.16 -19.42 -1.00
N SER A 421 -32.44 -19.74 -0.80
CA SER A 421 -33.01 -21.04 -1.18
C SER A 421 -33.88 -20.90 -2.43
N VAL A 422 -34.02 -21.99 -3.18
CA VAL A 422 -34.97 -22.09 -4.30
C VAL A 422 -35.58 -23.48 -4.31
N ILE A 423 -36.90 -23.53 -4.40
CA ILE A 423 -37.70 -24.74 -4.36
C ILE A 423 -38.82 -24.58 -5.39
N THR A 424 -39.07 -25.65 -6.16
CA THR A 424 -40.28 -25.77 -6.97
C THR A 424 -41.22 -26.77 -6.28
N ILE A 425 -42.52 -26.53 -6.31
CA ILE A 425 -43.52 -27.44 -5.70
C ILE A 425 -43.41 -28.85 -6.32
N SER A 426 -43.09 -28.93 -7.62
CA SER A 426 -42.81 -30.17 -8.35
C SER A 426 -41.49 -30.06 -9.11
N LYS A 427 -40.74 -31.17 -9.19
CA LYS A 427 -39.52 -31.26 -10.03
C LYS A 427 -39.81 -31.65 -11.48
N VAL A 428 -41.07 -31.92 -11.80
CA VAL A 428 -41.58 -32.26 -13.13
C VAL A 428 -42.88 -31.51 -13.35
N THR A 429 -43.06 -30.90 -14.53
CA THR A 429 -44.33 -30.33 -14.99
C THR A 429 -44.49 -30.56 -16.51
N SER A 430 -45.65 -30.24 -17.06
CA SER A 430 -45.90 -30.24 -18.51
C SER A 430 -45.70 -28.84 -19.10
N VAL A 431 -45.35 -28.75 -20.38
CA VAL A 431 -45.27 -27.47 -21.10
C VAL A 431 -46.60 -26.72 -21.03
N GLY A 432 -46.57 -25.40 -20.80
CA GLY A 432 -47.76 -24.57 -20.67
C GLY A 432 -48.43 -24.58 -19.28
N PHE A 433 -47.96 -25.39 -18.33
CA PHE A 433 -48.46 -25.38 -16.95
C PHE A 433 -47.64 -24.45 -16.04
N ALA A 434 -48.33 -23.71 -15.19
CA ALA A 434 -47.71 -22.84 -14.20
C ALA A 434 -46.87 -23.62 -13.19
N VAL A 435 -45.70 -23.07 -12.86
CA VAL A 435 -44.77 -23.59 -11.85
C VAL A 435 -44.55 -22.52 -10.79
N ASP A 436 -44.90 -22.86 -9.55
CA ASP A 436 -44.55 -22.07 -8.38
C ASP A 436 -43.07 -22.27 -8.02
N ILE A 437 -42.33 -21.17 -8.01
CA ILE A 437 -40.92 -21.09 -7.60
C ILE A 437 -40.86 -20.25 -6.33
N ASN A 438 -40.44 -20.89 -5.24
CA ASN A 438 -40.42 -20.30 -3.90
C ASN A 438 -39.00 -20.31 -3.36
N GLY A 439 -38.71 -19.39 -2.45
CA GLY A 439 -37.44 -19.41 -1.75
C GLY A 439 -37.42 -18.45 -0.58
N THR A 440 -36.32 -18.49 0.14
CA THR A 440 -36.07 -17.65 1.32
C THR A 440 -34.67 -17.08 1.23
N LEU A 441 -34.54 -15.80 1.52
CA LEU A 441 -33.28 -15.09 1.62
C LEU A 441 -33.01 -14.75 3.10
N LEU A 442 -31.93 -15.31 3.63
CA LEU A 442 -31.55 -15.19 5.03
C LEU A 442 -30.13 -14.66 5.16
N SER A 443 -29.85 -13.95 6.25
CA SER A 443 -28.49 -13.66 6.67
C SER A 443 -27.80 -14.91 7.22
N MET A 444 -26.47 -14.84 7.39
CA MET A 444 -25.70 -15.87 8.10
C MET A 444 -26.18 -16.11 9.54
N PHE A 445 -26.86 -15.12 10.15
CA PHE A 445 -27.45 -15.22 11.49
C PHE A 445 -28.87 -15.80 11.48
N GLN A 446 -29.33 -16.32 10.33
CA GLN A 446 -30.70 -16.83 10.13
C GLN A 446 -31.78 -15.76 10.26
N GLU A 447 -31.42 -14.49 10.11
CA GLU A 447 -32.38 -13.39 10.10
C GLU A 447 -32.95 -13.20 8.69
N PRO A 448 -34.27 -12.99 8.55
CA PRO A 448 -34.90 -12.75 7.26
C PRO A 448 -34.48 -11.41 6.67
N LEU A 449 -34.08 -11.42 5.40
CA LEU A 449 -33.74 -10.20 4.68
C LEU A 449 -34.97 -9.70 3.91
N GLU A 450 -35.69 -8.75 4.50
CA GLU A 450 -36.91 -8.14 3.96
C GLU A 450 -36.63 -7.11 2.86
N ASN A 451 -37.57 -6.94 1.92
CA ASN A 451 -37.56 -5.93 0.87
C ASN A 451 -36.33 -6.00 -0.07
N GLN A 452 -35.80 -7.20 -0.29
CA GLN A 452 -34.68 -7.43 -1.20
C GLN A 452 -35.16 -7.92 -2.56
N LEU A 453 -34.59 -7.38 -3.64
CA LEU A 453 -34.91 -7.77 -5.01
C LEU A 453 -34.12 -9.02 -5.41
N VAL A 454 -34.81 -10.15 -5.55
CA VAL A 454 -34.26 -11.41 -6.04
C VAL A 454 -34.55 -11.56 -7.52
N MET A 455 -33.54 -11.95 -8.31
CA MET A 455 -33.64 -12.19 -9.74
C MET A 455 -33.79 -13.69 -10.01
N LEU A 456 -34.74 -14.07 -10.87
CA LEU A 456 -34.97 -15.44 -11.29
C LEU A 456 -34.65 -15.59 -12.77
N SER A 457 -33.92 -16.66 -13.09
CA SER A 457 -33.53 -16.99 -14.45
C SER A 457 -33.57 -18.50 -14.66
N TYR A 458 -33.61 -18.93 -15.93
CA TYR A 458 -33.48 -20.33 -16.31
C TYR A 458 -32.41 -20.52 -17.38
N THR A 459 -31.89 -21.74 -17.47
CA THR A 459 -31.09 -22.21 -18.60
C THR A 459 -31.44 -23.66 -18.90
N PHE A 460 -30.94 -24.17 -20.01
CA PHE A 460 -31.12 -25.55 -20.46
C PHE A 460 -29.85 -26.00 -21.20
N GLU A 461 -29.71 -27.30 -21.39
CA GLU A 461 -28.53 -27.87 -22.06
C GLU A 461 -28.38 -27.32 -23.48
N GLY A 462 -27.17 -26.85 -23.82
CA GLY A 462 -26.88 -26.23 -25.12
C GLY A 462 -27.25 -24.75 -25.25
N ALA A 463 -27.91 -24.12 -24.26
CA ALA A 463 -28.26 -22.70 -24.32
C ALA A 463 -27.05 -21.75 -24.31
N GLY A 464 -26.00 -22.09 -23.54
CA GLY A 464 -24.82 -21.25 -23.34
C GLY A 464 -25.06 -19.93 -22.58
N LYS A 465 -26.27 -19.69 -22.09
CA LYS A 465 -26.65 -18.47 -21.34
C LYS A 465 -27.87 -18.69 -20.44
N TRP A 466 -28.07 -17.75 -19.51
CA TRP A 466 -29.25 -17.65 -18.67
C TRP A 466 -30.29 -16.71 -19.29
N PHE A 467 -31.55 -17.09 -19.23
CA PHE A 467 -32.69 -16.31 -19.68
C PHE A 467 -33.48 -15.81 -18.47
N PRO A 468 -33.90 -14.54 -18.42
CA PRO A 468 -34.66 -14.03 -17.29
C PRO A 468 -36.06 -14.66 -17.25
N ILE A 469 -36.52 -15.00 -16.05
CA ILE A 469 -37.92 -15.32 -15.76
C ILE A 469 -38.63 -14.04 -15.35
N THR A 470 -38.25 -13.51 -14.19
CA THR A 470 -38.78 -12.29 -13.56
C THR A 470 -37.95 -11.97 -12.32
N SER A 471 -38.37 -10.98 -11.54
CA SER A 471 -37.85 -10.69 -10.20
C SER A 471 -38.95 -10.76 -9.13
N ALA A 472 -38.56 -10.91 -7.87
CA ALA A 472 -39.45 -10.86 -6.73
C ALA A 472 -38.82 -10.08 -5.57
N ILE A 473 -39.66 -9.45 -4.75
CA ILE A 473 -39.22 -8.77 -3.53
C ILE A 473 -39.52 -9.67 -2.34
N THR A 474 -38.55 -9.84 -1.44
CA THR A 474 -38.73 -10.66 -0.24
C THR A 474 -39.66 -9.99 0.77
N ASN A 475 -40.51 -10.78 1.43
CA ASN A 475 -41.38 -10.32 2.51
C ASN A 475 -40.61 -10.19 3.86
N ASN A 476 -41.33 -9.87 4.94
CA ASN A 476 -40.78 -9.76 6.30
C ASN A 476 -40.21 -11.07 6.89
N LEU A 477 -40.49 -12.21 6.27
CA LEU A 477 -39.90 -13.52 6.58
C LEU A 477 -38.75 -13.88 5.61
N GLY A 478 -38.35 -12.95 4.73
CA GLY A 478 -37.31 -13.17 3.73
C GLY A 478 -37.79 -14.05 2.56
N GLU A 479 -39.07 -14.40 2.50
CA GLU A 479 -39.62 -15.31 1.50
C GLU A 479 -39.97 -14.57 0.21
N PHE A 480 -39.81 -15.25 -0.92
CA PHE A 480 -40.24 -14.78 -2.23
C PHE A 480 -41.00 -15.90 -2.98
N TRP A 481 -41.90 -15.49 -3.87
CA TRP A 481 -42.75 -16.38 -4.66
C TRP A 481 -42.89 -15.84 -6.08
N VAL A 482 -42.72 -16.72 -7.06
CA VAL A 482 -42.86 -16.44 -8.50
C VAL A 482 -43.60 -17.58 -9.18
N VAL A 483 -44.46 -17.22 -10.14
CA VAL A 483 -45.07 -18.18 -11.07
C VAL A 483 -44.39 -18.07 -12.42
N TRP A 484 -43.94 -19.21 -12.96
CA TRP A 484 -43.38 -19.30 -14.31
C TRP A 484 -44.13 -20.32 -15.16
N VAL A 485 -44.40 -19.99 -16.42
CA VAL A 485 -45.02 -20.91 -17.39
C VAL A 485 -43.98 -21.24 -18.48
N PRO A 486 -43.40 -22.45 -18.48
CA PRO A 486 -42.41 -22.87 -19.46
C PRO A 486 -43.07 -23.12 -20.82
N THR A 487 -42.47 -22.61 -21.89
CA THR A 487 -43.01 -22.67 -23.25
C THR A 487 -42.43 -23.78 -24.12
N ALA A 488 -41.43 -24.52 -23.62
CA ALA A 488 -40.81 -25.63 -24.31
C ALA A 488 -40.44 -26.76 -23.35
N THR A 489 -40.39 -27.97 -23.87
CA THR A 489 -40.03 -29.17 -23.12
C THR A 489 -38.52 -29.31 -22.98
N GLY A 490 -38.08 -30.16 -22.06
CA GLY A 490 -36.68 -30.40 -21.77
C GLY A 490 -36.34 -30.25 -20.30
N GLN A 491 -35.07 -30.44 -19.98
CA GLN A 491 -34.54 -30.26 -18.63
C GLN A 491 -34.00 -28.84 -18.48
N TYR A 492 -34.51 -28.14 -17.47
CA TYR A 492 -34.13 -26.77 -17.14
C TYR A 492 -33.38 -26.73 -15.81
N SER A 493 -32.42 -25.81 -15.72
CA SER A 493 -31.87 -25.35 -14.46
C SER A 493 -32.43 -23.97 -14.18
N LEU A 494 -33.04 -23.80 -13.02
CA LEU A 494 -33.50 -22.52 -12.48
C LEU A 494 -32.41 -21.94 -11.59
N ARG A 495 -32.28 -20.62 -11.60
CA ARG A 495 -31.36 -19.86 -10.75
C ARG A 495 -32.10 -18.72 -10.09
N THR A 496 -31.92 -18.62 -8.78
CA THR A 496 -32.28 -17.45 -7.97
C THR A 496 -31.00 -16.78 -7.53
N GLU A 497 -30.87 -15.50 -7.80
CA GLU A 497 -29.69 -14.72 -7.42
C GLU A 497 -30.10 -13.41 -6.74
N TRP A 498 -29.31 -13.03 -5.76
CA TRP A 498 -29.37 -11.73 -5.11
C TRP A 498 -27.98 -11.12 -5.12
N ASP A 499 -27.88 -9.88 -5.63
CA ASP A 499 -26.60 -9.18 -5.80
C ASP A 499 -25.98 -8.69 -4.47
N GLY A 500 -26.65 -8.92 -3.34
CA GLY A 500 -26.23 -8.43 -2.05
C GLY A 500 -26.54 -6.95 -1.87
N ASN A 501 -25.97 -6.37 -0.81
CA ASN A 501 -26.01 -4.95 -0.54
C ASN A 501 -24.75 -4.51 0.25
N GLU A 502 -24.74 -3.30 0.81
CA GLU A 502 -23.57 -2.79 1.53
C GLU A 502 -23.21 -3.59 2.79
N THR A 503 -24.16 -4.35 3.34
CA THR A 503 -24.01 -5.12 4.59
C THR A 503 -23.82 -6.61 4.33
N TYR A 504 -24.47 -7.15 3.30
CA TYR A 504 -24.52 -8.58 3.03
C TYR A 504 -24.00 -8.91 1.63
N ALA A 505 -23.22 -9.99 1.54
CA ALA A 505 -22.66 -10.45 0.28
C ALA A 505 -23.72 -11.03 -0.67
N PRO A 506 -23.45 -10.99 -2.00
CA PRO A 506 -24.28 -11.65 -2.99
C PRO A 506 -24.39 -13.15 -2.73
N THR A 507 -25.51 -13.74 -3.15
CA THR A 507 -25.75 -15.18 -3.02
C THR A 507 -26.59 -15.69 -4.18
N LEU A 508 -26.39 -16.95 -4.55
CA LEU A 508 -27.15 -17.58 -5.62
C LEU A 508 -27.43 -19.05 -5.30
N LYS A 509 -28.52 -19.57 -5.85
CA LYS A 509 -28.89 -20.97 -5.76
C LYS A 509 -29.52 -21.46 -7.05
N THR A 510 -29.22 -22.70 -7.40
CA THR A 510 -29.83 -23.37 -8.55
C THR A 510 -30.61 -24.60 -8.14
N THR A 511 -31.65 -24.91 -8.91
CA THR A 511 -32.41 -26.16 -8.83
C THR A 511 -32.77 -26.63 -10.24
N ASN A 512 -33.11 -27.91 -10.41
CA ASN A 512 -33.46 -28.47 -11.71
C ASN A 512 -34.97 -28.74 -11.79
N LEU A 513 -35.51 -28.58 -12.99
CA LEU A 513 -36.93 -28.77 -13.31
C LEU A 513 -37.05 -29.45 -14.69
N ASN A 514 -37.77 -30.56 -14.76
CA ASN A 514 -38.05 -31.24 -16.02
C ASN A 514 -39.41 -30.81 -16.57
N ILE A 515 -39.43 -30.37 -17.82
CA ILE A 515 -40.63 -30.01 -18.56
C ILE A 515 -40.90 -31.09 -19.59
N LEU A 516 -41.99 -31.84 -19.41
CA LEU A 516 -42.36 -32.92 -20.30
C LEU A 516 -43.30 -32.43 -21.40
N PHE A 517 -43.21 -33.09 -22.56
CA PHE A 517 -44.24 -33.03 -23.58
C PHE A 517 -45.39 -33.92 -23.11
N GLU A 518 -46.61 -33.40 -23.05
CA GLU A 518 -47.77 -34.23 -22.81
C GLU A 518 -48.21 -34.79 -24.17
N ASN A 519 -48.13 -36.11 -24.34
CA ASN A 519 -48.37 -36.80 -25.60
C ASN A 519 -49.73 -36.41 -26.19
N GLU A 520 -49.71 -36.04 -27.47
CA GLU A 520 -50.84 -35.83 -28.40
C GLU A 520 -52.25 -35.79 -27.80
N GLU A 521 -52.75 -34.59 -27.52
CA GLU A 521 -54.10 -34.10 -27.88
C GLU A 521 -54.21 -32.64 -27.41
N TYR A 522 -54.63 -31.72 -28.28
CA TYR A 522 -54.93 -30.35 -27.88
C TYR A 522 -56.12 -30.38 -26.91
N LEU A 523 -55.85 -30.42 -25.61
CA LEU A 523 -56.89 -30.39 -24.57
C LEU A 523 -57.81 -29.19 -24.75
N PHE A 524 -57.23 -28.03 -25.08
CA PHE A 524 -57.95 -26.82 -25.44
C PHE A 524 -57.27 -26.06 -26.58
N GLY A 525 -58.06 -25.43 -27.44
CA GLY A 525 -57.62 -24.38 -28.36
C GLY A 525 -58.52 -23.17 -28.21
N VAL A 526 -57.98 -21.96 -28.11
CA VAL A 526 -58.78 -20.73 -28.03
C VAL A 526 -58.38 -19.82 -29.18
N GLU A 527 -59.32 -19.57 -30.09
CA GLU A 527 -59.19 -18.66 -31.22
C GLU A 527 -60.19 -17.52 -31.04
N SER A 528 -59.76 -16.28 -31.24
CA SER A 528 -60.63 -15.12 -31.09
C SER A 528 -60.18 -14.00 -32.03
N ASN A 529 -61.13 -13.15 -32.44
CA ASN A 529 -60.80 -11.84 -33.01
C ASN A 529 -60.46 -10.77 -31.96
N SER A 530 -60.46 -11.13 -30.67
CA SER A 530 -59.97 -10.33 -29.55
C SER A 530 -58.56 -10.77 -29.14
N THR A 531 -57.83 -9.90 -28.46
CA THR A 531 -56.56 -10.27 -27.82
C THR A 531 -56.85 -11.15 -26.60
N ILE A 532 -56.17 -12.28 -26.48
CA ILE A 532 -56.30 -13.22 -25.36
C ILE A 532 -55.12 -13.03 -24.40
N SER A 533 -55.40 -12.96 -23.11
CA SER A 533 -54.40 -12.91 -22.04
C SER A 533 -54.83 -13.76 -20.85
N SER A 534 -53.91 -14.08 -19.94
CA SER A 534 -54.22 -14.82 -18.70
C SER A 534 -54.90 -16.19 -18.92
N LEU A 535 -54.59 -16.86 -20.03
CA LEU A 535 -55.09 -18.21 -20.32
C LEU A 535 -54.55 -19.21 -19.29
N SER A 536 -55.45 -19.87 -18.58
CA SER A 536 -55.13 -20.80 -17.50
C SER A 536 -56.17 -21.91 -17.42
N PHE A 537 -55.74 -23.13 -17.07
CA PHE A 537 -56.63 -24.25 -16.79
C PHE A 537 -56.37 -24.80 -15.39
N ASP A 538 -57.40 -24.81 -14.55
CA ASP A 538 -57.38 -25.43 -13.22
C ASP A 538 -57.94 -26.86 -13.34
N SER A 539 -57.04 -27.85 -13.32
CA SER A 539 -57.41 -29.25 -13.44
C SER A 539 -58.19 -29.79 -12.23
N LYS A 540 -58.08 -29.16 -11.05
CA LYS A 540 -58.86 -29.53 -9.86
C LYS A 540 -60.27 -29.00 -9.95
N ARG A 541 -60.44 -27.78 -10.43
CA ARG A 541 -61.76 -27.15 -10.63
C ARG A 541 -62.40 -27.50 -11.96
N GLN A 542 -61.67 -28.11 -12.89
CA GLN A 542 -62.11 -28.38 -14.27
C GLN A 542 -62.55 -27.09 -14.97
N GLU A 543 -61.76 -26.02 -14.78
CA GLU A 543 -62.08 -24.66 -15.19
C GLU A 543 -60.99 -24.10 -16.11
N LEU A 544 -61.35 -23.69 -17.33
CA LEU A 544 -60.49 -22.93 -18.24
C LEU A 544 -60.87 -21.45 -18.14
N ARG A 545 -59.90 -20.58 -17.86
CA ARG A 545 -60.11 -19.15 -17.68
C ARG A 545 -59.15 -18.33 -18.53
N PHE A 546 -59.65 -17.25 -19.15
CA PHE A 546 -58.84 -16.27 -19.88
C PHE A 546 -59.52 -14.92 -19.96
N ILE A 547 -58.77 -13.87 -20.29
CA ILE A 547 -59.28 -12.52 -20.49
C ILE A 547 -59.24 -12.19 -21.97
N THR A 548 -60.34 -11.67 -22.51
CA THR A 548 -60.38 -11.09 -23.86
C THR A 548 -60.39 -9.57 -23.79
N THR A 549 -59.70 -8.91 -24.73
CA THR A 549 -59.73 -7.44 -24.89
C THR A 549 -59.95 -7.07 -26.36
N GLY A 550 -60.81 -6.08 -26.63
CA GLY A 550 -61.22 -5.68 -27.98
C GLY A 550 -61.82 -4.26 -28.06
N GLU A 551 -62.03 -3.76 -29.28
CA GLU A 551 -62.51 -2.39 -29.54
C GLU A 551 -63.99 -2.20 -29.15
N SER A 552 -64.30 -1.19 -28.33
CA SER A 552 -65.66 -1.00 -27.83
C SER A 552 -66.64 -0.64 -28.96
N GLY A 553 -67.79 -1.33 -29.01
CA GLY A 553 -68.85 -1.08 -30.00
C GLY A 553 -68.86 -2.04 -31.19
N THR A 554 -67.90 -2.95 -31.29
CA THR A 554 -67.88 -4.05 -32.27
C THR A 554 -68.28 -5.39 -31.64
N THR A 555 -68.37 -6.47 -32.43
CA THR A 555 -68.73 -7.82 -31.95
C THR A 555 -67.49 -8.71 -31.91
N GLY A 556 -67.23 -9.28 -30.73
CA GLY A 556 -66.23 -10.31 -30.51
C GLY A 556 -66.76 -11.71 -30.70
N TYR A 557 -65.85 -12.61 -31.03
CA TYR A 557 -66.09 -14.04 -30.97
C TYR A 557 -64.94 -14.77 -30.30
N VAL A 558 -65.26 -15.85 -29.61
CA VAL A 558 -64.29 -16.87 -29.21
C VAL A 558 -64.75 -18.21 -29.76
N ARG A 559 -63.80 -18.93 -30.35
CA ARG A 559 -63.90 -20.32 -30.72
C ARG A 559 -63.00 -21.13 -29.79
N ILE A 560 -63.59 -22.07 -29.06
CA ILE A 560 -62.90 -22.90 -28.09
C ILE A 560 -62.98 -24.35 -28.58
N THR A 561 -61.84 -24.92 -28.94
CA THR A 561 -61.72 -26.37 -29.15
C THR A 561 -61.51 -27.02 -27.79
N ILE A 562 -62.26 -28.07 -27.47
CA ILE A 562 -62.15 -28.84 -26.22
C ILE A 562 -62.06 -30.32 -26.58
N SER A 563 -61.05 -31.04 -26.09
CA SER A 563 -60.95 -32.47 -26.37
C SER A 563 -62.08 -33.28 -25.73
N LYS A 564 -62.56 -34.32 -26.43
CA LYS A 564 -63.53 -35.29 -25.89
C LYS A 564 -62.94 -36.17 -24.80
N THR A 565 -61.62 -36.22 -24.67
CA THR A 565 -60.96 -36.90 -23.54
C THR A 565 -61.16 -36.15 -22.22
N LEU A 566 -61.45 -34.84 -22.25
CA LEU A 566 -61.82 -34.05 -21.07
C LEU A 566 -63.32 -34.07 -20.80
N ILE A 567 -64.13 -34.01 -21.86
CA ILE A 567 -65.59 -33.96 -21.79
C ILE A 567 -66.23 -34.86 -22.84
N ASP A 568 -66.79 -35.98 -22.40
CA ASP A 568 -67.46 -36.94 -23.28
C ASP A 568 -68.76 -36.38 -23.88
N LYS A 569 -69.42 -35.45 -23.17
CA LYS A 569 -70.68 -34.82 -23.58
C LYS A 569 -70.61 -33.31 -23.43
N ILE A 570 -70.88 -32.58 -24.52
CA ILE A 570 -70.82 -31.11 -24.54
C ILE A 570 -71.80 -30.41 -23.59
N ASN A 571 -72.85 -31.11 -23.15
CA ASN A 571 -73.86 -30.56 -22.24
C ASN A 571 -73.34 -30.36 -20.80
N SER A 572 -72.14 -30.85 -20.46
CA SER A 572 -71.50 -30.60 -19.17
C SER A 572 -70.77 -29.26 -19.11
N VAL A 573 -70.63 -28.58 -20.25
CA VAL A 573 -69.88 -27.33 -20.34
C VAL A 573 -70.76 -26.13 -20.00
N GLU A 574 -70.27 -25.27 -19.13
CA GLU A 574 -70.87 -23.96 -18.86
C GLU A 574 -69.85 -22.86 -19.17
N ILE A 575 -70.27 -21.86 -19.93
CA ILE A 575 -69.45 -20.68 -20.23
C ILE A 575 -70.04 -19.47 -19.54
N ARG A 576 -69.18 -18.72 -18.85
CA ARG A 576 -69.50 -17.45 -18.23
C ARG A 576 -68.62 -16.35 -18.79
N ILE A 577 -69.23 -15.19 -19.03
CA ILE A 577 -68.57 -13.93 -19.35
C ILE A 577 -68.86 -12.98 -18.20
N ASP A 578 -67.82 -12.51 -17.52
CA ASP A 578 -67.92 -11.67 -16.31
C ASP A 578 -68.86 -12.27 -15.25
N ASN A 579 -68.67 -13.57 -14.96
CA ASN A 579 -69.52 -14.39 -14.09
C ASN A 579 -70.98 -14.59 -14.53
N ASN A 580 -71.42 -14.03 -15.66
CA ASN A 580 -72.76 -14.26 -16.20
C ASN A 580 -72.75 -15.41 -17.18
N LYS A 581 -73.66 -16.38 -17.01
CA LYS A 581 -73.82 -17.51 -17.92
C LYS A 581 -74.24 -17.02 -19.31
N VAL A 582 -73.58 -17.55 -20.34
CA VAL A 582 -73.88 -17.23 -21.75
C VAL A 582 -74.20 -18.48 -22.54
N ASP A 583 -75.05 -18.30 -23.56
CA ASP A 583 -75.32 -19.35 -24.54
C ASP A 583 -74.15 -19.48 -25.51
N TYR A 584 -73.96 -20.70 -26.03
CA TYR A 584 -72.93 -21.01 -27.01
C TYR A 584 -73.48 -21.98 -28.06
N THR A 585 -72.84 -22.00 -29.23
CA THR A 585 -73.05 -23.07 -30.20
C THR A 585 -71.91 -24.06 -30.15
N SER A 586 -72.16 -25.33 -30.49
CA SER A 586 -71.13 -26.36 -30.48
C SER A 586 -71.25 -27.31 -31.66
N THR A 587 -70.10 -27.73 -32.20
CA THR A 587 -70.00 -28.74 -33.26
C THR A 587 -69.03 -29.83 -32.81
N SER A 588 -69.41 -31.10 -32.97
CA SER A 588 -68.49 -32.23 -32.79
C SER A 588 -67.59 -32.35 -34.03
N ILE A 589 -66.28 -32.36 -33.86
CA ILE A 589 -65.30 -32.55 -34.94
C ILE A 589 -64.26 -33.55 -34.45
N ASP A 590 -64.15 -34.70 -35.12
CA ASP A 590 -63.25 -35.80 -34.77
C ASP A 590 -63.27 -36.10 -33.26
N ASP A 591 -62.13 -35.95 -32.57
CA ASP A 591 -61.97 -36.20 -31.14
C ASP A 591 -62.17 -34.95 -30.26
N SER A 592 -62.84 -33.91 -30.78
CA SER A 592 -63.03 -32.63 -30.07
C SER A 592 -64.43 -32.04 -30.23
N TRP A 593 -64.74 -31.11 -29.33
CA TRP A 593 -65.87 -30.20 -29.42
C TRP A 593 -65.37 -28.81 -29.82
N LEU A 594 -65.99 -28.22 -30.82
CA LEU A 594 -65.76 -26.84 -31.21
C LEU A 594 -66.89 -25.98 -30.68
N VAL A 595 -66.61 -25.17 -29.67
CA VAL A 595 -67.55 -24.26 -29.02
C VAL A 595 -67.36 -22.85 -29.55
N PHE A 596 -68.45 -22.14 -29.82
CA PHE A 596 -68.41 -20.81 -30.38
C PHE A 596 -69.35 -19.87 -29.62
N VAL A 597 -68.81 -18.72 -29.21
CA VAL A 597 -69.51 -17.67 -28.47
C VAL A 597 -69.27 -16.32 -29.12
N THR A 598 -70.31 -15.52 -29.27
CA THR A 598 -70.19 -14.09 -29.64
C THR A 598 -70.56 -13.21 -28.45
N PHE A 599 -69.89 -12.07 -28.34
CA PHE A 599 -70.05 -11.14 -27.22
C PHE A 599 -69.74 -9.70 -27.67
N PRO A 600 -70.24 -8.66 -26.98
CA PRO A 600 -69.83 -7.28 -27.26
C PRO A 600 -68.32 -7.13 -27.06
N HIS A 601 -67.59 -6.53 -28.00
CA HIS A 601 -66.14 -6.32 -27.82
C HIS A 601 -65.90 -5.30 -26.70
N SER A 602 -65.25 -5.76 -25.63
CA SER A 602 -64.67 -4.96 -24.56
C SER A 602 -63.68 -5.83 -23.76
N ASN A 603 -63.36 -5.48 -22.52
CA ASN A 603 -62.55 -6.34 -21.64
C ASN A 603 -63.47 -7.29 -20.88
N HIS A 604 -63.29 -8.59 -21.08
CA HIS A 604 -64.15 -9.61 -20.48
C HIS A 604 -63.36 -10.77 -19.88
N ASP A 605 -63.83 -11.26 -18.72
CA ASP A 605 -63.34 -12.49 -18.09
C ASP A 605 -64.15 -13.69 -18.57
N PHE A 606 -63.49 -14.63 -19.25
CA PHE A 606 -64.07 -15.86 -19.73
C PHE A 606 -63.75 -17.00 -18.77
N ILE A 607 -64.80 -17.69 -18.31
CA ILE A 607 -64.70 -18.88 -17.47
C ILE A 607 -65.46 -20.01 -18.14
N ILE A 608 -64.79 -21.12 -18.41
CA ILE A 608 -65.33 -22.31 -19.04
C ILE A 608 -65.21 -23.47 -18.07
N GLN A 609 -66.35 -23.87 -17.53
CA GLN A 609 -66.47 -24.97 -16.59
C GLN A 609 -66.80 -26.25 -17.37
N LEU A 610 -65.99 -27.29 -17.26
CA LEU A 610 -66.09 -28.49 -18.11
C LEU A 610 -66.90 -29.64 -17.51
N GLY A 611 -67.12 -29.61 -16.20
CA GLY A 611 -67.89 -30.60 -15.46
C GLY A 611 -68.42 -30.03 -14.15
N SER A 612 -69.29 -30.79 -13.48
CA SER A 612 -69.82 -30.41 -12.17
C SER A 612 -68.66 -30.11 -11.22
N SER A 613 -68.66 -28.91 -10.65
CA SER A 613 -67.74 -28.49 -9.59
C SER A 613 -67.51 -29.63 -8.59
N PRO A 614 -66.27 -29.92 -8.16
CA PRO A 614 -66.04 -30.87 -7.09
C PRO A 614 -66.89 -30.42 -5.89
N ILE A 615 -67.87 -31.28 -5.55
CA ILE A 615 -68.83 -31.21 -4.46
C ILE A 615 -68.60 -29.99 -3.56
N ASP A 616 -69.46 -29.00 -3.68
CA ASP A 616 -69.61 -27.95 -2.69
C ASP A 616 -69.73 -28.61 -1.31
N GLY A 617 -68.93 -28.18 -0.33
CA GLY A 617 -68.76 -28.83 0.99
C GLY A 617 -70.06 -28.97 1.81
N SER A 618 -71.18 -28.49 1.27
CA SER A 618 -72.54 -28.64 1.76
C SER A 618 -73.09 -30.07 1.63
N GLU A 619 -72.66 -30.91 0.68
CA GLU A 619 -73.15 -32.31 0.58
C GLU A 619 -72.36 -33.30 1.46
N LEU A 620 -71.08 -33.04 1.75
CA LEU A 620 -70.30 -33.82 2.73
C LEU A 620 -70.91 -33.70 4.14
N LEU A 621 -71.52 -32.55 4.46
CA LEU A 621 -72.22 -32.37 5.73
C LEU A 621 -73.45 -33.27 5.83
N ASN A 622 -74.20 -33.49 4.74
CA ASN A 622 -75.38 -34.35 4.72
C ASN A 622 -75.02 -35.84 4.88
N PHE A 623 -73.95 -36.31 4.25
CA PHE A 623 -73.47 -37.68 4.46
C PHE A 623 -72.88 -37.90 5.86
N LEU A 624 -72.19 -36.89 6.43
CA LEU A 624 -71.71 -36.95 7.82
C LEU A 624 -72.89 -36.95 8.81
N LEU A 625 -73.94 -36.16 8.57
CA LEU A 625 -75.12 -36.08 9.42
C LEU A 625 -75.95 -37.37 9.37
N ILE A 626 -76.12 -37.97 8.18
CA ILE A 626 -76.78 -39.28 8.02
C ILE A 626 -75.97 -40.39 8.68
N GLY A 627 -74.64 -40.36 8.56
CA GLY A 627 -73.74 -41.31 9.23
C GLY A 627 -73.76 -41.19 10.76
N ILE A 628 -73.84 -39.97 11.30
CA ILE A 628 -73.96 -39.72 12.75
C ILE A 628 -75.35 -40.16 13.27
N ILE A 629 -76.43 -39.91 12.53
CA ILE A 629 -77.78 -40.35 12.91
C ILE A 629 -77.88 -41.89 12.90
N LEU A 630 -77.34 -42.56 11.87
CA LEU A 630 -77.32 -44.03 11.79
C LEU A 630 -76.48 -44.66 12.92
N SER A 631 -75.34 -44.08 13.26
CA SER A 631 -74.50 -44.57 14.35
C SER A 631 -75.12 -44.34 15.74
N ILE A 632 -75.82 -43.22 15.97
CA ILE A 632 -76.60 -43.00 17.19
C ILE A 632 -77.77 -43.99 17.30
N VAL A 633 -78.49 -44.26 16.20
CA VAL A 633 -79.58 -45.25 16.19
C VAL A 633 -79.05 -46.67 16.46
N ILE A 634 -77.89 -47.04 15.90
CA ILE A 634 -77.25 -48.33 16.17
C ILE A 634 -76.80 -48.43 17.63
N VAL A 635 -76.22 -47.37 18.21
CA VAL A 635 -75.82 -47.35 19.63
C VAL A 635 -77.04 -47.41 20.56
N VAL A 636 -78.15 -46.75 20.23
CA VAL A 636 -79.40 -46.83 21.01
C VAL A 636 -80.04 -48.21 20.89
N ILE A 637 -80.05 -48.82 19.69
CA ILE A 637 -80.55 -50.19 19.49
C ILE A 637 -79.67 -51.19 20.27
N ILE A 638 -78.35 -51.07 20.20
CA ILE A 638 -77.41 -51.91 20.96
C ILE A 638 -77.59 -51.70 22.47
N TYR A 639 -77.75 -50.46 22.93
CA TYR A 639 -78.05 -50.14 24.33
C TYR A 639 -79.36 -50.77 24.81
N PHE A 640 -80.44 -50.73 24.01
CA PHE A 640 -81.70 -51.38 24.35
C PHE A 640 -81.64 -52.91 24.26
N ILE A 641 -80.86 -53.48 23.34
CA ILE A 641 -80.62 -54.93 23.25
C ILE A 641 -79.82 -55.42 24.46
N ILE A 642 -78.80 -54.68 24.90
CA ILE A 642 -78.00 -55.00 26.08
C ILE A 642 -78.82 -54.82 27.37
N ARG A 643 -79.66 -53.78 27.46
CA ARG A 643 -80.53 -53.54 28.63
C ARG A 643 -81.69 -54.55 28.77
N ARG A 644 -82.11 -55.21 27.69
CA ARG A 644 -83.10 -56.31 27.73
C ARG A 644 -82.50 -57.69 28.05
N ARG A 645 -81.18 -57.82 28.13
CA ARG A 645 -80.47 -59.08 28.48
C ARG A 645 -79.82 -59.05 29.87
N LYS A 646 -80.19 -58.11 30.73
CA LYS A 646 -79.92 -58.14 32.17
C LYS A 646 -81.21 -58.23 32.96
#